data_AF-A0A4V1V429-F1
#
_entry.id   AF-A0A4V1V429-F1
#
_cell.length_a   1.000
_cell.length_b   1.000
_cell.length_c   1.000
_cell.angle_alpha   90.00
_cell.angle_beta   90.00
_cell.angle_gamma   90.00
#
_symmetry.space_group_name_H-M   'P 1'
#
loop_
_entity.id
_entity.type
_entity.pdbx_description
1 polymer ?
#
loop_
_entity_poly.entity_id
_entity_poly.type
_entity_poly.pdbx_seq_one_letter_code
_entity_poly.pdbx_strand_id
1 'polypeptide(L)'
;PREGPQQGFVREWIKLIKYREPDAKILVVATHGGPGERQPDIDRQELWDLFGRDTIVDFFSVDSKAVEGGCVGVEALKAAIADIAESLPDMERNVPTSWHNARTELKMLDDAYISTEVALGVCEKHQMSAKDANLFLAIEHRIGHLIHYANDSVLRDIVVLKPDWLATAISLVLDDKITREAHGLVSFQRLSSLWNDENRVEELRYREDLHPVFLRLMERYDLSYKVANIGDPDSSQCAHLIAQLVPDVRPSEVGGWGPVSDGEEELVQICHIVESKSGQSANAEGLFYQLIVRLHKFSLGRLDYTQSSHWQRGLVLDNDYNGKALLEHVGNDVRITVRAAYPEAFLSILTHEVKWLVESFWRGMRCDVMVPCQDPCGRGAPGLGLFEVGKLIDSKKKRRPEYPCSICNEWQHIDGLLRNAPAARPSVAAELQAGYGHFMKELNGVRKMLVEHHGVAMQQFLGLNVVTLRLLSKVDDAFSGIMSVLTDEAKDGPRLFSMEPADSGFFDKPKWISQKFTVTLWCEHSRLPLWALDGDEKKGVYEMNIPRYWFVQIAPFLKVLGATLSLALPVASTAAEVLLSDEVFERIGSNLEAGQRSIEILAKSGDQIREWSSSDVSLEKAPHGLQRAEGPALRQLHSWLKERDPSFGGMVRVQNKRQEFVWVHPRFREEY
;
A
#
# COMPACT_ATOMS: atom_id res chain seq x y z
N PRO A 1 -12.74 40.84 -15.88
CA PRO A 1 -14.01 40.45 -15.20
C PRO A 1 -14.25 38.94 -15.30
N ARG A 2 -14.16 38.21 -14.18
CA ARG A 2 -14.56 36.80 -14.13
C ARG A 2 -16.06 36.74 -13.82
N GLU A 3 -16.84 36.19 -14.73
CA GLU A 3 -18.30 36.07 -14.79
C GLU A 3 -18.79 34.90 -13.91
N GLY A 4 -19.15 35.20 -12.65
CA GLY A 4 -19.98 34.33 -11.81
C GLY A 4 -19.34 33.03 -11.27
N PRO A 5 -20.08 32.25 -10.45
CA PRO A 5 -19.58 31.06 -9.76
C PRO A 5 -19.15 29.93 -10.69
N GLN A 6 -19.77 29.84 -11.87
CA GLN A 6 -19.48 28.81 -12.88
C GLN A 6 -18.14 29.07 -13.57
N GLN A 7 -17.79 30.32 -13.88
CA GLN A 7 -16.47 30.64 -14.45
C GLN A 7 -15.36 30.62 -13.39
N GLY A 8 -15.72 30.83 -12.11
CA GLY A 8 -14.82 30.66 -10.97
C GLY A 8 -14.66 29.21 -10.48
N PHE A 9 -15.43 28.26 -11.03
CA PHE A 9 -15.49 26.86 -10.59
C PHE A 9 -15.65 26.70 -9.07
N VAL A 10 -16.39 27.61 -8.41
CA VAL A 10 -16.47 27.69 -6.94
C VAL A 10 -16.95 26.37 -6.34
N ARG A 11 -18.00 25.77 -6.93
CA ARG A 11 -18.53 24.47 -6.52
C ARG A 11 -17.48 23.36 -6.63
N GLU A 12 -16.70 23.34 -7.71
CA GLU A 12 -15.68 22.33 -7.94
C GLU A 12 -14.52 22.48 -6.95
N TRP A 13 -14.06 23.71 -6.68
CA TRP A 13 -13.04 23.96 -5.66
C TRP A 13 -13.50 23.52 -4.26
N ILE A 14 -14.75 23.81 -3.88
CA ILE A 14 -15.31 23.36 -2.60
C ILE A 14 -15.31 21.83 -2.52
N LYS A 15 -15.73 21.14 -3.60
CA LYS A 15 -15.66 19.67 -3.66
C LYS A 15 -14.23 19.16 -3.48
N LEU A 16 -13.27 19.70 -4.24
CA LEU A 16 -11.86 19.30 -4.17
C LEU A 16 -11.29 19.47 -2.75
N ILE A 17 -11.61 20.59 -2.08
CA ILE A 17 -11.23 20.81 -0.68
C ILE A 17 -11.85 19.74 0.22
N LYS A 18 -13.16 19.49 0.12
CA LYS A 18 -13.84 18.48 0.96
C LYS A 18 -13.36 17.06 0.70
N TYR A 19 -12.92 16.75 -0.51
CA TYR A 19 -12.32 15.45 -0.81
C TYR A 19 -11.02 15.24 -0.05
N ARG A 20 -10.25 16.31 0.20
CA ARG A 20 -9.01 16.26 0.98
C ARG A 20 -9.25 16.35 2.48
N GLU A 21 -10.03 17.34 2.89
CA GLU A 21 -10.31 17.65 4.29
C GLU A 21 -11.83 17.85 4.48
N PRO A 22 -12.56 16.77 4.80
CA PRO A 22 -14.03 16.76 4.87
C PRO A 22 -14.63 17.71 5.90
N ASP A 23 -13.83 18.06 6.92
CA ASP A 23 -14.20 18.90 8.04
C ASP A 23 -13.66 20.33 7.90
N ALA A 24 -13.07 20.67 6.75
CA ALA A 24 -12.58 22.01 6.44
C ALA A 24 -13.69 23.06 6.56
N LYS A 25 -13.34 24.20 7.16
CA LYS A 25 -14.15 25.42 7.18
C LYS A 25 -13.70 26.30 6.03
N ILE A 26 -14.64 26.68 5.17
CA ILE A 26 -14.38 27.38 3.91
C ILE A 26 -14.99 28.78 3.98
N LEU A 27 -14.15 29.77 3.67
CA LEU A 27 -14.55 31.14 3.37
C LEU A 27 -14.46 31.36 1.86
N VAL A 28 -15.57 31.77 1.25
CA VAL A 28 -15.58 32.07 -0.19
C VAL A 28 -15.30 33.55 -0.37
N VAL A 29 -14.14 33.86 -0.96
CA VAL A 29 -13.67 35.24 -1.13
C VAL A 29 -13.73 35.66 -2.59
N ALA A 30 -14.59 36.61 -2.89
CA ALA A 30 -14.63 37.32 -4.15
C ALA A 30 -13.60 38.47 -4.14
N THR A 31 -12.52 38.32 -4.90
CA THR A 31 -11.56 39.40 -5.13
C THR A 31 -12.07 40.40 -6.18
N HIS A 32 -11.57 41.65 -6.15
CA HIS A 32 -12.06 42.76 -6.98
C HIS A 32 -13.54 43.13 -6.71
N GLY A 33 -13.98 43.02 -5.45
CA GLY A 33 -15.36 43.33 -5.04
C GLY A 33 -15.57 44.76 -4.51
N GLY A 34 -14.73 45.72 -4.93
CA GLY A 34 -14.70 47.08 -4.39
C GLY A 34 -15.90 47.96 -4.77
N PRO A 35 -16.05 49.15 -4.17
CA PRO A 35 -17.12 50.09 -4.49
C PRO A 35 -17.07 50.51 -5.97
N GLY A 36 -18.10 50.15 -6.74
CA GLY A 36 -18.18 50.43 -8.18
C GLY A 36 -17.85 49.25 -9.09
N GLU A 37 -17.35 48.14 -8.53
CA GLU A 37 -17.20 46.88 -9.27
C GLU A 37 -18.51 46.10 -9.30
N ARG A 38 -18.71 45.31 -10.37
CA ARG A 38 -19.88 44.42 -10.46
C ARG A 38 -19.70 43.28 -9.46
N GLN A 39 -20.54 43.24 -8.42
CA GLN A 39 -20.48 42.14 -7.45
C GLN A 39 -20.76 40.80 -8.14
N PRO A 40 -20.00 39.75 -7.82
CA PRO A 40 -20.28 38.43 -8.36
C PRO A 40 -21.60 37.92 -7.81
N ASP A 41 -22.47 37.49 -8.71
CA ASP A 41 -23.76 36.90 -8.37
C ASP A 41 -23.54 35.46 -7.88
N ILE A 42 -23.21 35.31 -6.60
CA ILE A 42 -23.02 34.01 -5.94
C ILE A 42 -24.31 33.65 -5.23
N ASP A 43 -24.99 32.58 -5.68
CA ASP A 43 -26.10 31.99 -4.95
C ASP A 43 -25.59 31.30 -3.68
N ARG A 44 -25.59 32.07 -2.58
CA ARG A 44 -25.12 31.60 -1.28
C ARG A 44 -26.02 30.50 -0.72
N GLN A 45 -27.32 30.54 -1.01
CA GLN A 45 -28.28 29.58 -0.48
C GLN A 45 -28.08 28.22 -1.15
N GLU A 46 -27.90 28.17 -2.47
CA GLU A 46 -27.57 26.92 -3.17
C GLU A 46 -26.29 26.27 -2.59
N LEU A 47 -25.24 27.06 -2.38
CA LEU A 47 -23.99 26.55 -1.82
C LEU A 47 -24.16 26.02 -0.38
N TRP A 48 -24.93 26.71 0.46
CA TRP A 48 -25.25 26.22 1.80
C TRP A 48 -26.12 24.96 1.78
N ASP A 49 -27.07 24.86 0.86
CA ASP A 49 -27.93 23.68 0.74
C ASP A 49 -27.11 22.45 0.27
N LEU A 50 -26.15 22.65 -0.62
CA LEU A 50 -25.28 21.58 -1.13
C LEU A 50 -24.22 21.13 -0.13
N PHE A 51 -23.57 22.07 0.58
CA PHE A 51 -22.37 21.78 1.37
C PHE A 51 -22.54 21.92 2.88
N GLY A 52 -23.61 22.60 3.32
CA GLY A 52 -23.89 22.93 4.71
C GLY A 52 -23.24 24.24 5.18
N ARG A 53 -23.92 24.95 6.08
CA ARG A 53 -23.39 26.16 6.76
C ARG A 53 -22.21 25.87 7.68
N ASP A 54 -22.08 24.63 8.15
CA ASP A 54 -20.93 24.20 8.92
C ASP A 54 -19.67 24.09 8.07
N THR A 55 -19.79 23.90 6.75
CA THR A 55 -18.64 23.86 5.83
C THR A 55 -18.37 25.23 5.24
N ILE A 56 -19.37 25.86 4.63
CA ILE A 56 -19.21 27.19 4.03
C ILE A 56 -19.67 28.21 5.06
N VAL A 57 -18.71 28.78 5.78
CA VAL A 57 -19.00 29.62 6.94
C VAL A 57 -19.54 30.97 6.51
N ASP A 58 -18.86 31.64 5.58
CA ASP A 58 -19.30 32.95 5.09
C ASP A 58 -18.69 33.33 3.72
N PHE A 59 -19.18 34.44 3.17
CA PHE A 59 -18.82 34.99 1.87
C PHE A 59 -18.29 36.42 2.02
N PHE A 60 -17.11 36.67 1.48
CA PHE A 60 -16.46 37.98 1.54
C PHE A 60 -16.28 38.57 0.14
N SER A 61 -16.40 39.89 0.04
CA SER A 61 -15.99 40.65 -1.13
C SER A 61 -14.89 41.61 -0.71
N VAL A 62 -13.72 41.49 -1.35
CA VAL A 62 -12.51 42.24 -0.96
C VAL A 62 -11.91 42.98 -2.15
N ASP A 63 -11.30 44.11 -1.87
CA ASP A 63 -10.52 44.88 -2.83
C ASP A 63 -9.20 45.34 -2.20
N SER A 64 -8.10 45.00 -2.86
CA SER A 64 -6.74 45.41 -2.48
C SER A 64 -6.43 46.85 -2.87
N LYS A 65 -7.25 47.49 -3.70
CA LYS A 65 -7.13 48.91 -4.03
C LYS A 65 -7.52 49.75 -2.82
N ALA A 66 -6.52 50.41 -2.23
CA ALA A 66 -6.75 51.32 -1.12
C ALA A 66 -7.58 52.53 -1.58
N VAL A 67 -8.67 52.80 -0.85
CA VAL A 67 -9.43 54.05 -0.92
C VAL A 67 -9.16 54.84 0.37
N GLU A 68 -9.61 56.10 0.48
CA GLU A 68 -9.49 56.88 1.73
C GLU A 68 -10.17 56.12 2.88
N GLY A 69 -9.37 55.44 3.73
CA GLY A 69 -9.84 54.54 4.79
C GLY A 69 -9.29 53.11 4.74
N GLY A 70 -8.51 52.72 3.72
CA GLY A 70 -7.85 51.42 3.62
C GLY A 70 -8.42 50.50 2.53
N CYS A 71 -8.06 49.22 2.58
CA CYS A 71 -8.55 48.19 1.66
C CYS A 71 -9.96 47.74 2.06
N VAL A 72 -10.88 47.63 1.11
CA VAL A 72 -12.28 47.27 1.39
C VAL A 72 -12.40 45.79 1.70
N GLY A 73 -13.07 45.45 2.81
CA GLY A 73 -13.39 44.07 3.22
C GLY A 73 -12.24 43.24 3.78
N VAL A 74 -10.97 43.70 3.67
CA VAL A 74 -9.79 42.93 4.10
C VAL A 74 -9.73 42.76 5.62
N GLU A 75 -10.00 43.81 6.40
CA GLU A 75 -9.98 43.71 7.87
C GLU A 75 -11.12 42.83 8.40
N ALA A 76 -12.30 42.90 7.78
CA ALA A 76 -13.41 42.00 8.11
C ALA A 76 -13.08 40.54 7.80
N LEU A 77 -12.42 40.26 6.67
CA LEU A 77 -11.96 38.92 6.32
C LEU A 77 -10.91 38.41 7.32
N LYS A 78 -9.95 39.24 7.75
CA LYS A 78 -8.96 38.85 8.78
C LYS A 78 -9.62 38.50 10.10
N ALA A 79 -10.59 39.31 10.55
CA ALA A 79 -11.34 39.03 11.78
C ALA A 79 -12.09 37.70 11.66
N ALA A 80 -12.79 37.46 10.55
CA ALA A 80 -13.50 36.20 10.34
C ALA A 80 -12.58 34.98 10.29
N ILE A 81 -11.39 35.10 9.66
CA ILE A 81 -10.38 34.04 9.68
C ILE A 81 -9.94 33.76 11.12
N ALA A 82 -9.70 34.78 11.93
CA ALA A 82 -9.29 34.64 13.32
C ALA A 82 -10.38 33.96 14.17
N ASP A 83 -11.62 34.43 14.07
CA ASP A 83 -12.76 33.87 14.82
C ASP A 83 -13.02 32.40 14.45
N ILE A 84 -12.96 32.07 13.16
CA ILE A 84 -13.14 30.68 12.70
C ILE A 84 -11.97 29.82 13.16
N ALA A 85 -10.74 30.31 13.04
CA ALA A 85 -9.56 29.58 13.49
C ALA A 85 -9.67 29.26 14.99
N GLU A 86 -10.04 30.24 15.82
CA GLU A 86 -10.26 30.04 17.27
C GLU A 86 -11.30 28.94 17.56
N SER A 87 -12.34 28.83 16.73
CA SER A 87 -13.39 27.81 16.89
C SER A 87 -12.99 26.38 16.47
N LEU A 88 -11.82 26.18 15.84
CA LEU A 88 -11.42 24.87 15.35
C LEU A 88 -11.06 23.93 16.53
N PRO A 89 -11.50 22.65 16.51
CA PRO A 89 -11.28 21.72 17.62
C PRO A 89 -9.81 21.53 18.03
N ASP A 90 -8.89 21.67 17.07
CA ASP A 90 -7.46 21.48 17.30
C ASP A 90 -6.81 22.67 18.01
N MET A 91 -7.44 23.85 18.04
CA MET A 91 -6.90 25.05 18.70
C MET A 91 -6.98 25.01 20.22
N GLU A 92 -7.91 24.21 20.79
CA GLU A 92 -8.02 24.01 22.24
C GLU A 92 -7.05 22.94 22.77
N ARG A 93 -6.27 22.27 21.89
CA ARG A 93 -5.36 21.22 22.31
C ARG A 93 -4.16 21.78 23.05
N ASN A 94 -4.05 21.42 24.32
CA ASN A 94 -2.85 21.67 25.11
C ASN A 94 -1.65 20.88 24.55
N VAL A 95 -0.63 21.59 24.11
CA VAL A 95 0.68 21.02 23.75
C VAL A 95 1.71 21.36 24.83
N PRO A 96 2.72 20.51 25.06
CA PRO A 96 3.81 20.84 25.97
C PRO A 96 4.47 22.16 25.58
N THR A 97 4.77 23.02 26.56
CA THR A 97 5.45 24.31 26.32
C THR A 97 6.80 24.12 25.61
N SER A 98 7.50 23.03 25.91
CA SER A 98 8.74 22.67 25.22
C SER A 98 8.56 22.50 23.72
N TRP A 99 7.45 21.90 23.27
CA TRP A 99 7.14 21.72 21.86
C TRP A 99 6.85 23.04 21.17
N HIS A 100 6.08 23.92 21.83
CA HIS A 100 5.80 25.25 21.29
C HIS A 100 7.09 26.07 21.11
N ASN A 101 7.96 26.05 22.13
CA ASN A 101 9.24 26.79 22.08
C ASN A 101 10.17 26.23 21.00
N ALA A 102 10.30 24.90 20.93
CA ALA A 102 11.10 24.23 19.89
C ALA A 102 10.58 24.55 18.49
N ARG A 103 9.26 24.46 18.27
CA ARG A 103 8.62 24.82 16.98
C ARG A 103 8.89 26.28 16.62
N THR A 104 8.78 27.19 17.58
CA THR A 104 9.02 28.62 17.36
C THR A 104 10.47 28.89 16.96
N GLU A 105 11.42 28.24 17.65
CA GLU A 105 12.85 28.33 17.30
C GLU A 105 13.12 27.76 15.90
N LEU A 106 12.56 26.60 15.55
CA LEU A 106 12.70 26.02 14.21
C LEU A 106 12.12 26.91 13.10
N LYS A 107 10.98 27.59 13.34
CA LYS A 107 10.36 28.52 12.38
C LYS A 107 11.18 29.81 12.18
N MET A 108 11.99 30.20 13.14
CA MET A 108 12.86 31.38 13.05
C MET A 108 14.17 31.13 12.29
N LEU A 109 14.47 29.87 11.95
CA LEU A 109 15.63 29.54 11.14
C LEU A 109 15.42 29.98 9.69
N ASP A 110 16.43 30.62 9.12
CA ASP A 110 16.41 31.05 7.72
C ASP A 110 16.62 29.88 6.75
N ASP A 111 17.20 28.77 7.21
CA ASP A 111 17.44 27.59 6.39
C ASP A 111 16.14 26.92 5.92
N ALA A 112 16.13 26.45 4.67
CA ALA A 112 14.99 25.68 4.14
C ALA A 112 14.94 24.25 4.68
N TYR A 113 16.09 23.71 5.09
CA TYR A 113 16.26 22.38 5.65
C TYR A 113 17.42 22.39 6.64
N ILE A 114 17.41 21.45 7.58
CA ILE A 114 18.47 21.23 8.57
C ILE A 114 18.74 19.74 8.72
N SER A 115 19.85 19.35 9.34
CA SER A 115 20.05 17.95 9.71
C SER A 115 19.14 17.56 10.87
N THR A 116 18.81 16.27 10.95
CA THR A 116 18.04 15.73 12.08
C THR A 116 18.75 15.95 13.41
N GLU A 117 20.08 15.91 13.45
CA GLU A 117 20.87 16.21 14.64
C GLU A 117 20.65 17.65 15.13
N VAL A 118 20.61 18.63 14.21
CA VAL A 118 20.32 20.03 14.57
C VAL A 118 18.89 20.16 15.10
N ALA A 119 17.93 19.52 14.45
CA ALA A 119 16.53 19.53 14.91
C ALA A 119 16.38 18.92 16.31
N LEU A 120 17.07 17.80 16.58
CA LEU A 120 17.09 17.15 17.88
C LEU A 120 17.83 17.99 18.93
N GLY A 121 18.90 18.69 18.56
CA GLY A 121 19.60 19.63 19.43
C GLY A 121 18.71 20.80 19.88
N VAL A 122 17.86 21.32 18.99
CA VAL A 122 16.82 22.30 19.36
C VAL A 122 15.84 21.70 20.37
N CYS A 123 15.40 20.46 20.15
CA CYS A 123 14.50 19.78 21.09
C CYS A 123 15.16 19.57 22.48
N GLU A 124 16.44 19.17 22.51
CA GLU A 124 17.21 18.96 23.73
C GLU A 124 17.40 20.28 24.52
N LYS A 125 17.67 21.38 23.82
CA LYS A 125 17.73 22.73 24.43
C LYS A 125 16.43 23.09 25.16
N HIS A 126 15.29 22.62 24.67
CA HIS A 126 13.97 22.77 25.31
C HIS A 126 13.61 21.62 26.26
N GLN A 127 14.59 20.85 26.71
CA GLN A 127 14.47 19.79 27.73
C GLN A 127 13.56 18.62 27.32
N MET A 128 13.46 18.32 26.03
CA MET A 128 12.72 17.17 25.54
C MET A 128 13.56 15.90 25.63
N SER A 129 12.97 14.79 26.09
CA SER A 129 13.63 13.49 26.01
C SER A 129 13.74 13.04 24.55
N ALA A 130 14.65 12.11 24.25
CA ALA A 130 14.79 11.57 22.89
C ALA A 130 13.48 10.97 22.34
N LYS A 131 12.66 10.34 23.19
CA LYS A 131 11.35 9.82 22.79
C LYS A 131 10.37 10.94 22.46
N ASP A 132 10.35 11.98 23.28
CA ASP A 132 9.47 13.15 23.08
C ASP A 132 9.87 13.95 21.85
N ALA A 133 11.17 14.11 21.59
CA ALA A 133 11.69 14.79 20.40
C ALA A 133 11.30 14.07 19.10
N ASN A 134 11.44 12.73 19.06
CA ASN A 134 11.00 11.94 17.91
C ASN A 134 9.48 12.01 17.71
N LEU A 135 8.70 11.97 18.80
CA LEU A 135 7.24 12.14 18.73
C LEU A 135 6.85 13.53 18.23
N PHE A 136 7.55 14.58 18.68
CA PHE A 136 7.37 15.95 18.22
C PHE A 136 7.61 16.06 16.72
N LEU A 137 8.76 15.61 16.21
CA LEU A 137 9.05 15.65 14.76
C LEU A 137 8.00 14.90 13.94
N ALA A 138 7.55 13.73 14.41
CA ALA A 138 6.49 12.96 13.74
C ALA A 138 5.15 13.71 13.70
N ILE A 139 4.80 14.44 14.76
CA ILE A 139 3.58 15.25 14.83
C ILE A 139 3.70 16.50 13.97
N GLU A 140 4.82 17.23 14.03
CA GLU A 140 5.06 18.40 13.18
C GLU A 140 5.04 18.04 11.69
N HIS A 141 5.58 16.87 11.33
CA HIS A 141 5.47 16.31 9.99
C HIS A 141 4.02 16.08 9.57
N ARG A 142 3.24 15.43 10.44
CA ARG A 142 1.82 15.13 10.18
C ARG A 142 0.96 16.39 10.04
N ILE A 143 1.28 17.45 10.78
CA ILE A 143 0.58 18.75 10.73
C ILE A 143 1.05 19.57 9.51
N GLY A 144 2.23 19.27 8.95
CA GLY A 144 2.78 19.96 7.77
C GLY A 144 3.62 21.19 8.12
N HIS A 145 4.05 21.35 9.37
CA HIS A 145 5.00 22.42 9.74
C HIS A 145 6.42 22.15 9.26
N LEU A 146 6.78 20.88 9.10
CA LEU A 146 8.05 20.42 8.54
C LEU A 146 7.83 19.10 7.80
N ILE A 147 8.85 18.60 7.12
CA ILE A 147 8.83 17.27 6.50
C ILE A 147 10.01 16.46 7.04
N HIS A 148 9.72 15.29 7.61
CA HIS A 148 10.72 14.37 8.13
C HIS A 148 10.25 12.92 8.00
N TYR A 149 11.09 12.06 7.45
CA TYR A 149 10.81 10.64 7.26
C TYR A 149 11.78 9.78 8.08
N ALA A 150 11.49 9.61 9.37
CA ALA A 150 12.38 8.93 10.32
C ALA A 150 12.76 7.48 9.94
N ASN A 151 11.90 6.78 9.20
CA ASN A 151 12.11 5.37 8.81
C ASN A 151 12.76 5.19 7.43
N ASP A 152 13.03 6.28 6.69
CA ASP A 152 13.62 6.21 5.35
C ASP A 152 15.13 6.38 5.41
N SER A 153 15.90 5.48 4.78
CA SER A 153 17.36 5.47 4.90
C SER A 153 18.07 6.70 4.34
N VAL A 154 17.47 7.37 3.35
CA VAL A 154 18.03 8.57 2.72
C VAL A 154 17.49 9.83 3.39
N LEU A 155 16.20 9.83 3.76
CA LEU A 155 15.52 11.02 4.26
C LEU A 155 15.55 11.18 5.78
N ARG A 156 15.94 10.15 6.54
CA ARG A 156 15.96 10.20 8.02
C ARG A 156 16.87 11.27 8.61
N ASP A 157 17.92 11.66 7.88
CA ASP A 157 18.99 12.54 8.37
C ASP A 157 18.75 14.03 8.01
N ILE A 158 17.65 14.33 7.31
CA ILE A 158 17.25 15.68 6.89
C ILE A 158 15.83 16.03 7.34
N VAL A 159 15.67 17.25 7.83
CA VAL A 159 14.38 17.85 8.19
C VAL A 159 14.16 19.07 7.31
N VAL A 160 13.13 19.04 6.46
CA VAL A 160 12.77 20.19 5.61
C VAL A 160 11.84 21.10 6.41
N LEU A 161 12.27 22.34 6.65
CA LEU A 161 11.53 23.34 7.44
C LEU A 161 10.58 24.18 6.58
N LYS A 162 10.88 24.34 5.29
CA LYS A 162 10.10 25.17 4.35
C LYS A 162 9.50 24.30 3.24
N PRO A 163 8.24 23.84 3.36
CA PRO A 163 7.61 23.02 2.32
C PRO A 163 7.53 23.68 0.94
N ASP A 164 7.33 24.99 0.87
CA ASP A 164 7.24 25.74 -0.40
C ASP A 164 8.54 25.67 -1.22
N TRP A 165 9.68 25.63 -0.54
CA TRP A 165 11.00 25.46 -1.17
C TRP A 165 11.11 24.10 -1.87
N LEU A 166 10.59 23.04 -1.23
CA LEU A 166 10.53 21.71 -1.82
C LEU A 166 9.53 21.63 -2.97
N ALA A 167 8.35 22.24 -2.81
CA ALA A 167 7.34 22.28 -3.88
C ALA A 167 7.89 22.95 -5.15
N THR A 168 8.67 24.03 -4.97
CA THR A 168 9.36 24.69 -6.07
C THR A 168 10.39 23.77 -6.72
N ALA A 169 11.20 23.04 -5.94
CA ALA A 169 12.17 22.08 -6.50
C ALA A 169 11.51 20.99 -7.37
N ILE A 170 10.34 20.50 -6.95
CA ILE A 170 9.57 19.48 -7.68
C ILE A 170 8.91 20.07 -8.93
N SER A 171 8.38 21.30 -8.86
CA SER A 171 7.71 21.93 -10.02
C SER A 171 8.65 22.10 -11.20
N LEU A 172 9.93 22.37 -10.94
CA LEU A 172 10.96 22.48 -11.98
C LEU A 172 11.13 21.20 -12.81
N VAL A 173 10.87 20.03 -12.21
CA VAL A 173 10.87 18.74 -12.92
C VAL A 173 9.58 18.56 -13.70
N LEU A 174 8.44 18.87 -13.10
CA LEU A 174 7.12 18.75 -13.74
C LEU A 174 6.95 19.69 -14.94
N ASP A 175 7.65 20.82 -14.94
CA ASP A 175 7.62 21.81 -16.03
C ASP A 175 8.60 21.49 -17.17
N ASP A 176 9.48 20.49 -17.02
CA ASP A 176 10.49 20.15 -18.03
C ASP A 176 9.85 19.55 -19.29
N LYS A 177 9.96 20.29 -20.39
CA LYS A 177 9.43 19.87 -21.69
C LYS A 177 10.14 18.63 -22.23
N ILE A 178 11.45 18.51 -22.01
CA ILE A 178 12.24 17.37 -22.51
C ILE A 178 11.76 16.08 -21.86
N THR A 179 11.58 16.09 -20.54
CA THR A 179 11.02 14.95 -19.80
C THR A 179 9.60 14.61 -20.25
N ARG A 180 8.76 15.62 -20.53
CA ARG A 180 7.39 15.40 -21.05
C ARG A 180 7.38 14.78 -22.45
N GLU A 181 8.24 15.26 -23.33
CA GLU A 181 8.41 14.71 -24.69
C GLU A 181 8.99 13.29 -24.65
N ALA A 182 9.81 12.97 -23.64
CA ALA A 182 10.30 11.63 -23.33
C ALA A 182 9.28 10.77 -22.54
N HIS A 183 8.00 11.13 -22.54
CA HIS A 183 6.92 10.39 -21.87
C HIS A 183 7.15 10.16 -20.37
N GLY A 184 7.78 11.14 -19.71
CA GLY A 184 8.10 11.12 -18.29
C GLY A 184 9.44 10.48 -17.96
N LEU A 185 10.17 9.92 -18.93
CA LEU A 185 11.51 9.37 -18.67
C LEU A 185 12.55 10.46 -18.51
N VAL A 186 13.36 10.33 -17.46
CA VAL A 186 14.43 11.28 -17.17
C VAL A 186 15.61 10.58 -16.48
N SER A 187 16.84 10.95 -16.87
CA SER A 187 18.04 10.47 -16.18
C SER A 187 18.31 11.31 -14.93
N PHE A 188 18.98 10.72 -13.93
CA PHE A 188 19.40 11.47 -12.74
C PHE A 188 20.30 12.67 -13.07
N GLN A 189 21.12 12.57 -14.13
CA GLN A 189 21.94 13.67 -14.62
C GLN A 189 21.08 14.86 -15.13
N ARG A 190 19.99 14.57 -15.87
CA ARG A 190 19.07 15.62 -16.32
C ARG A 190 18.36 16.27 -15.13
N LEU A 191 17.88 15.49 -14.15
CA LEU A 191 17.29 16.02 -12.92
C LEU A 191 18.27 16.95 -12.19
N SER A 192 19.53 16.52 -12.06
CA SER A 192 20.59 17.33 -11.45
C SER A 192 20.82 18.65 -12.19
N SER A 193 20.83 18.63 -13.54
CA SER A 193 20.93 19.86 -14.33
C SER A 193 19.71 20.77 -14.22
N LEU A 194 18.52 20.20 -13.95
CA LEU A 194 17.29 20.97 -13.75
C LEU A 194 17.30 21.64 -12.39
N TRP A 195 17.86 21.01 -11.37
CA TRP A 195 17.93 21.59 -10.02
C TRP A 195 19.08 22.60 -9.88
N ASN A 196 20.18 22.43 -10.61
CA ASN A 196 21.32 23.35 -10.56
C ASN A 196 21.59 24.01 -11.92
N ASP A 197 20.56 24.59 -12.53
CA ASP A 197 20.68 25.32 -13.80
C ASP A 197 21.32 26.70 -13.57
N GLU A 198 22.50 26.93 -14.15
CA GLU A 198 23.25 28.19 -14.04
C GLU A 198 22.49 29.41 -14.57
N ASN A 199 21.49 29.20 -15.44
CA ASN A 199 20.68 30.29 -15.99
C ASN A 199 19.58 30.77 -15.04
N ARG A 200 19.38 30.10 -13.90
CA ARG A 200 18.37 30.48 -12.91
C ARG A 200 18.93 31.39 -11.83
N VAL A 201 18.03 32.11 -11.18
CA VAL A 201 18.36 32.90 -9.98
C VAL A 201 18.90 31.98 -8.88
N GLU A 202 19.79 32.51 -8.04
CA GLU A 202 20.48 31.75 -6.98
C GLU A 202 19.51 31.00 -6.07
N GLU A 203 18.35 31.59 -5.77
CA GLU A 203 17.34 31.01 -4.90
C GLU A 203 16.66 29.76 -5.48
N LEU A 204 16.79 29.54 -6.80
CA LEU A 204 16.27 28.38 -7.53
C LEU A 204 17.37 27.42 -7.98
N ARG A 205 18.60 27.59 -7.46
CA ARG A 205 19.71 26.66 -7.66
C ARG A 205 19.91 25.85 -6.40
N TYR A 206 19.84 24.54 -6.55
CA TYR A 206 19.98 23.61 -5.45
C TYR A 206 21.33 22.91 -5.51
N ARG A 207 21.92 22.67 -4.34
CA ARG A 207 23.20 21.97 -4.23
C ARG A 207 23.06 20.50 -4.60
N GLU A 208 24.12 19.93 -5.17
CA GLU A 208 24.12 18.55 -5.66
C GLU A 208 23.87 17.49 -4.57
N ASP A 209 24.26 17.76 -3.32
CA ASP A 209 24.00 16.87 -2.18
C ASP A 209 22.51 16.71 -1.86
N LEU A 210 21.66 17.62 -2.35
CA LEU A 210 20.20 17.58 -2.17
C LEU A 210 19.48 16.82 -3.28
N HIS A 211 20.11 16.60 -4.43
CA HIS A 211 19.46 15.97 -5.56
C HIS A 211 18.94 14.56 -5.25
N PRO A 212 19.69 13.68 -4.54
CA PRO A 212 19.17 12.39 -4.12
C PRO A 212 18.00 12.50 -3.13
N VAL A 213 18.01 13.53 -2.28
CA VAL A 213 16.93 13.80 -1.31
C VAL A 213 15.64 14.18 -2.06
N PHE A 214 15.71 15.08 -3.05
CA PHE A 214 14.54 15.45 -3.84
C PHE A 214 13.97 14.27 -4.60
N LEU A 215 14.82 13.49 -5.25
CA LEU A 215 14.39 12.29 -5.94
C LEU A 215 13.68 11.33 -4.99
N ARG A 216 14.26 11.05 -3.81
CA ARG A 216 13.64 10.16 -2.83
C ARG A 216 12.33 10.72 -2.26
N LEU A 217 12.22 12.03 -2.10
CA LEU A 217 10.96 12.69 -1.72
C LEU A 217 9.89 12.53 -2.81
N MET A 218 10.25 12.68 -4.08
CA MET A 218 9.34 12.44 -5.20
C MET A 218 8.87 10.98 -5.25
N GLU A 219 9.74 10.02 -4.95
CA GLU A 219 9.36 8.62 -4.78
C GLU A 219 8.40 8.42 -3.59
N ARG A 220 8.61 9.14 -2.48
CA ARG A 220 7.72 9.08 -1.31
C ARG A 220 6.35 9.72 -1.52
N TYR A 221 6.27 10.73 -2.38
CA TYR A 221 5.01 11.36 -2.81
C TYR A 221 4.32 10.65 -3.97
N ASP A 222 4.77 9.44 -4.34
CA ASP A 222 4.25 8.65 -5.45
C ASP A 222 4.22 9.43 -6.79
N LEU A 223 5.25 10.24 -7.03
CA LEU A 223 5.44 11.02 -8.27
C LEU A 223 6.41 10.35 -9.24
N SER A 224 7.38 9.61 -8.71
CA SER A 224 8.40 8.95 -9.51
C SER A 224 8.77 7.57 -8.99
N TYR A 225 9.35 6.75 -9.87
CA TYR A 225 10.03 5.52 -9.48
C TYR A 225 11.24 5.25 -10.39
N LYS A 226 12.18 4.44 -9.89
CA LYS A 226 13.37 4.03 -10.62
C LYS A 226 13.03 2.97 -11.67
N VAL A 227 13.55 3.15 -12.87
CA VAL A 227 13.32 2.25 -14.01
C VAL A 227 14.62 1.49 -14.30
N ALA A 228 14.54 0.18 -14.51
CA ALA A 228 15.69 -0.60 -14.95
C ALA A 228 15.98 -0.33 -16.44
N ASN A 229 17.27 -0.23 -16.78
CA ASN A 229 17.71 -0.07 -18.17
C ASN A 229 18.50 -1.31 -18.59
N ILE A 230 18.06 -2.02 -19.64
CA ILE A 230 18.81 -3.15 -20.19
C ILE A 230 19.97 -2.59 -21.01
N GLY A 231 21.20 -2.75 -20.52
CA GLY A 231 22.38 -2.42 -21.33
C GLY A 231 23.68 -2.25 -20.55
N ASP A 232 23.64 -1.87 -19.27
CA ASP A 232 24.85 -1.71 -18.47
C ASP A 232 24.51 -1.65 -16.96
N PRO A 233 24.75 -2.73 -16.20
CA PRO A 233 24.59 -2.76 -14.74
C PRO A 233 25.45 -1.73 -14.00
N ASP A 234 26.51 -1.24 -14.65
CA ASP A 234 27.46 -0.25 -14.12
C ASP A 234 27.24 1.16 -14.69
N SER A 235 26.27 1.35 -15.59
CA SER A 235 26.00 2.69 -16.12
C SER A 235 25.38 3.57 -15.03
N SER A 236 26.06 4.68 -14.79
CA SER A 236 25.67 5.78 -13.90
C SER A 236 24.40 6.53 -14.37
N GLN A 237 23.63 5.94 -15.30
CA GLN A 237 22.44 6.51 -15.94
C GLN A 237 21.20 5.69 -15.58
N CYS A 238 20.91 5.57 -14.28
CA CYS A 238 19.58 5.14 -13.84
C CYS A 238 18.54 6.12 -14.39
N ALA A 239 17.57 5.60 -15.14
CA ALA A 239 16.42 6.37 -15.60
C ALA A 239 15.33 6.31 -14.53
N HIS A 240 14.57 7.39 -14.42
CA HIS A 240 13.42 7.53 -13.55
C HIS A 240 12.21 7.86 -14.40
N LEU A 241 11.05 7.35 -14.01
CA LEU A 241 9.78 7.76 -14.59
C LEU A 241 9.12 8.80 -13.70
N ILE A 242 8.73 9.93 -14.27
CA ILE A 242 7.87 10.93 -13.64
C ILE A 242 6.43 10.67 -14.08
N ALA A 243 5.64 10.03 -13.23
CA ALA A 243 4.35 9.46 -13.62
C ALA A 243 3.29 10.50 -14.00
N GLN A 244 3.43 11.75 -13.57
CA GLN A 244 2.54 12.84 -14.00
C GLN A 244 2.78 13.27 -15.46
N LEU A 245 3.95 12.96 -16.03
CA LEU A 245 4.36 13.36 -17.36
C LEU A 245 4.19 12.26 -18.41
N VAL A 246 3.55 11.15 -18.05
CA VAL A 246 3.16 10.10 -18.99
C VAL A 246 2.14 10.63 -20.00
N PRO A 247 1.99 10.00 -21.18
CA PRO A 247 1.04 10.42 -22.20
C PRO A 247 -0.39 10.52 -21.65
N ASP A 248 -1.15 11.51 -22.11
CA ASP A 248 -2.56 11.70 -21.77
C ASP A 248 -3.50 10.85 -22.63
N VAL A 249 -3.08 10.54 -23.86
CA VAL A 249 -3.84 9.76 -24.84
C VAL A 249 -3.64 8.26 -24.65
N ARG A 250 -4.75 7.51 -24.61
CA ARG A 250 -4.75 6.04 -24.63
C ARG A 250 -4.17 5.54 -25.97
N PRO A 251 -3.17 4.64 -25.96
CA PRO A 251 -2.67 4.01 -27.19
C PRO A 251 -3.77 3.26 -27.96
N SER A 252 -3.70 3.28 -29.29
CA SER A 252 -4.64 2.54 -30.15
C SER A 252 -4.54 1.04 -29.94
N GLU A 253 -3.30 0.54 -29.86
CA GLU A 253 -2.97 -0.82 -29.46
C GLU A 253 -2.30 -0.77 -28.08
N VAL A 254 -2.90 -1.47 -27.12
CA VAL A 254 -2.39 -1.52 -25.76
C VAL A 254 -1.34 -2.63 -25.71
N GLY A 255 -0.06 -2.24 -25.80
CA GLY A 255 1.08 -3.16 -25.77
C GLY A 255 1.02 -4.09 -24.56
N GLY A 256 1.28 -5.38 -24.80
CA GLY A 256 1.25 -6.41 -23.75
C GLY A 256 -0.16 -6.91 -23.36
N TRP A 257 -1.23 -6.28 -23.84
CA TRP A 257 -2.62 -6.64 -23.56
C TRP A 257 -3.29 -7.35 -24.76
N GLY A 258 -3.04 -8.65 -24.91
CA GLY A 258 -3.63 -9.52 -25.94
C GLY A 258 -4.90 -10.24 -25.47
N PRO A 259 -5.62 -10.97 -26.36
CA PRO A 259 -6.83 -11.71 -26.00
C PRO A 259 -6.58 -12.75 -24.89
N VAL A 260 -7.66 -13.21 -24.24
CA VAL A 260 -7.59 -14.28 -23.23
C VAL A 260 -7.02 -15.54 -23.87
N SER A 261 -5.98 -16.10 -23.26
CA SER A 261 -5.32 -17.32 -23.75
C SER A 261 -6.11 -18.57 -23.35
N ASP A 262 -5.85 -19.70 -24.03
CA ASP A 262 -6.52 -20.97 -23.70
C ASP A 262 -6.30 -21.38 -22.24
N GLY A 263 -7.40 -21.53 -21.49
CA GLY A 263 -7.42 -21.89 -20.07
C GLY A 263 -7.22 -20.74 -19.09
N GLU A 264 -6.98 -19.52 -19.58
CA GLU A 264 -7.11 -18.33 -18.75
C GLU A 264 -8.58 -17.94 -18.54
N GLU A 265 -8.85 -17.31 -17.41
CA GLU A 265 -10.12 -16.71 -17.06
C GLU A 265 -9.95 -15.19 -17.04
N GLU A 266 -10.97 -14.46 -17.50
CA GLU A 266 -11.03 -13.00 -17.40
C GLU A 266 -12.04 -12.61 -16.31
N LEU A 267 -11.57 -11.86 -15.31
CA LEU A 267 -12.45 -11.27 -14.30
C LEU A 267 -12.34 -9.74 -14.31
N VAL A 268 -13.49 -9.10 -14.05
CA VAL A 268 -13.61 -7.64 -14.00
C VAL A 268 -14.13 -7.21 -12.63
N GLN A 269 -13.48 -6.22 -12.04
CA GLN A 269 -13.92 -5.52 -10.84
C GLN A 269 -13.97 -4.02 -11.13
N ILE A 270 -14.98 -3.33 -10.59
CA ILE A 270 -15.11 -1.89 -10.69
C ILE A 270 -14.97 -1.30 -9.29
N CYS A 271 -14.02 -0.40 -9.13
CA CYS A 271 -13.85 0.43 -7.94
C CYS A 271 -14.66 1.72 -8.18
N HIS A 272 -15.89 1.75 -7.66
CA HIS A 272 -16.79 2.88 -7.79
C HIS A 272 -16.45 3.95 -6.76
N ILE A 273 -16.05 5.13 -7.23
CA ILE A 273 -15.56 6.21 -6.38
C ILE A 273 -16.70 7.17 -6.11
N VAL A 274 -17.04 7.34 -4.84
CA VAL A 274 -18.16 8.20 -4.41
C VAL A 274 -17.77 9.09 -3.26
N GLU A 275 -18.47 10.21 -3.12
CA GLU A 275 -18.37 11.06 -1.95
C GLU A 275 -18.90 10.32 -0.71
N SER A 276 -18.19 10.38 0.40
CA SER A 276 -18.53 9.64 1.62
C SER A 276 -19.87 10.05 2.23
N LYS A 277 -20.24 11.33 2.12
CA LYS A 277 -21.48 11.87 2.72
C LYS A 277 -22.70 11.74 1.79
N SER A 278 -22.54 12.05 0.51
CA SER A 278 -23.67 12.11 -0.45
C SER A 278 -23.87 10.80 -1.23
N GLY A 279 -22.85 9.95 -1.34
CA GLY A 279 -22.86 8.75 -2.18
C GLY A 279 -22.88 9.04 -3.68
N GLN A 280 -22.68 10.31 -4.09
CA GLN A 280 -22.58 10.69 -5.50
C GLN A 280 -21.22 10.32 -6.07
N SER A 281 -21.17 10.02 -7.37
CA SER A 281 -19.91 9.73 -8.07
C SER A 281 -18.93 10.90 -7.95
N ALA A 282 -17.69 10.59 -7.60
CA ALA A 282 -16.63 11.57 -7.34
C ALA A 282 -15.38 11.23 -8.16
N ASN A 283 -14.68 12.26 -8.66
CA ASN A 283 -13.46 12.10 -9.46
C ASN A 283 -12.21 12.21 -8.58
N ALA A 284 -11.46 11.11 -8.44
CA ALA A 284 -10.16 11.09 -7.77
C ALA A 284 -9.05 11.60 -8.71
N GLU A 285 -8.95 12.93 -8.85
CA GLU A 285 -7.99 13.57 -9.74
C GLU A 285 -6.54 13.21 -9.40
N GLY A 286 -5.81 12.68 -10.37
CA GLY A 286 -4.43 12.26 -10.15
C GLY A 286 -4.26 10.85 -9.57
N LEU A 287 -5.32 10.04 -9.54
CA LEU A 287 -5.24 8.66 -9.08
C LEU A 287 -4.27 7.81 -9.91
N PHE A 288 -4.30 7.92 -11.23
CA PHE A 288 -3.54 7.02 -12.11
C PHE A 288 -2.02 7.24 -12.06
N TYR A 289 -1.52 8.46 -11.90
CA TYR A 289 -0.07 8.63 -11.75
C TYR A 289 0.44 7.97 -10.46
N GLN A 290 -0.34 8.04 -9.37
CA GLN A 290 0.00 7.36 -8.12
C GLN A 290 -0.09 5.84 -8.26
N LEU A 291 -1.11 5.33 -8.97
CA LEU A 291 -1.23 3.90 -9.26
C LEU A 291 -0.06 3.40 -10.12
N ILE A 292 0.38 4.16 -11.12
CA ILE A 292 1.56 3.84 -11.94
C ILE A 292 2.79 3.70 -11.06
N VAL A 293 3.02 4.63 -10.13
CA VAL A 293 4.16 4.57 -9.21
C VAL A 293 4.02 3.43 -8.20
N ARG A 294 2.85 3.23 -7.60
CA ARG A 294 2.63 2.20 -6.57
C ARG A 294 2.67 0.78 -7.11
N LEU A 295 2.19 0.59 -8.33
CA LEU A 295 2.10 -0.72 -8.99
C LEU A 295 3.29 -0.98 -9.92
N HIS A 296 4.34 -0.15 -9.89
CA HIS A 296 5.48 -0.26 -10.81
C HIS A 296 6.19 -1.62 -10.75
N LYS A 297 6.17 -2.32 -9.61
CA LYS A 297 6.71 -3.69 -9.46
C LYS A 297 6.02 -4.72 -10.38
N PHE A 298 4.79 -4.43 -10.80
CA PHE A 298 4.03 -5.21 -11.77
C PHE A 298 4.04 -4.56 -13.16
N SER A 299 4.79 -3.49 -13.39
CA SER A 299 4.85 -2.86 -14.71
C SER A 299 5.49 -3.82 -15.72
N LEU A 300 4.93 -3.88 -16.94
CA LEU A 300 5.54 -4.59 -18.07
C LEU A 300 7.00 -4.17 -18.28
N GLY A 301 7.31 -2.89 -18.07
CA GLY A 301 8.65 -2.36 -18.23
C GLY A 301 9.48 -2.29 -16.95
N ARG A 302 9.22 -3.15 -15.97
CA ARG A 302 10.04 -3.25 -14.75
C ARG A 302 11.51 -3.55 -15.03
N LEU A 303 11.80 -4.33 -16.08
CA LEU A 303 13.17 -4.62 -16.56
C LEU A 303 13.56 -3.78 -17.77
N ASP A 304 12.58 -3.42 -18.60
CA ASP A 304 12.77 -2.69 -19.85
C ASP A 304 11.59 -1.74 -20.08
N TYR A 305 11.81 -0.45 -19.84
CA TYR A 305 10.76 0.54 -19.97
C TYR A 305 10.04 0.54 -21.31
N THR A 306 10.73 0.19 -22.41
CA THR A 306 10.14 0.23 -23.75
C THR A 306 8.92 -0.68 -23.90
N GLN A 307 8.76 -1.64 -22.98
CA GLN A 307 7.61 -2.54 -22.89
C GLN A 307 6.49 -2.02 -21.99
N SER A 308 6.71 -0.93 -21.25
CA SER A 308 5.69 -0.31 -20.41
C SER A 308 4.51 0.19 -21.24
N SER A 309 3.30 -0.04 -20.75
CA SER A 309 2.08 0.53 -21.33
C SER A 309 1.28 1.23 -20.24
N HIS A 310 1.43 2.55 -20.13
CA HIS A 310 0.69 3.38 -19.21
C HIS A 310 0.47 4.79 -19.79
N TRP A 311 -0.63 5.43 -19.38
CA TRP A 311 -1.04 6.78 -19.74
C TRP A 311 -1.81 7.39 -18.55
N GLN A 312 -2.15 8.67 -18.60
CA GLN A 312 -2.77 9.38 -17.48
C GLN A 312 -4.11 8.79 -16.99
N ARG A 313 -4.71 7.86 -17.74
CA ARG A 313 -6.01 7.24 -17.45
C ARG A 313 -5.99 5.71 -17.49
N GLY A 314 -4.81 5.08 -17.56
CA GLY A 314 -4.73 3.63 -17.60
C GLY A 314 -3.30 3.07 -17.56
N LEU A 315 -3.20 1.80 -17.23
CA LEU A 315 -1.94 1.05 -17.21
C LEU A 315 -2.17 -0.45 -17.38
N VAL A 316 -1.16 -1.11 -17.95
CA VAL A 316 -1.07 -2.56 -18.04
C VAL A 316 -0.02 -3.07 -17.08
N LEU A 317 -0.36 -4.14 -16.39
CA LEU A 317 0.49 -4.81 -15.42
C LEU A 317 0.64 -6.29 -15.76
N ASP A 318 1.76 -6.87 -15.34
CA ASP A 318 2.08 -8.28 -15.44
C ASP A 318 2.67 -8.73 -14.10
N ASN A 319 2.05 -9.77 -13.52
CA ASN A 319 2.46 -10.38 -12.27
C ASN A 319 2.89 -11.84 -12.50
N ASP A 320 3.62 -12.06 -13.58
CA ASP A 320 4.20 -13.36 -13.94
C ASP A 320 3.10 -14.44 -14.08
N TYR A 321 3.21 -15.55 -13.35
CA TYR A 321 2.22 -16.64 -13.38
C TYR A 321 0.86 -16.23 -12.79
N ASN A 322 0.77 -15.12 -12.07
CA ASN A 322 -0.49 -14.55 -11.58
C ASN A 322 -1.25 -13.75 -12.65
N GLY A 323 -0.66 -13.65 -13.86
CA GLY A 323 -1.29 -13.11 -15.05
C GLY A 323 -1.21 -11.60 -15.20
N LYS A 324 -1.97 -11.09 -16.17
CA LYS A 324 -1.92 -9.69 -16.59
C LYS A 324 -3.15 -8.93 -16.14
N ALA A 325 -2.98 -7.63 -15.90
CA ALA A 325 -4.07 -6.75 -15.55
C ALA A 325 -4.09 -5.47 -16.38
N LEU A 326 -5.28 -4.98 -16.68
CA LEU A 326 -5.54 -3.68 -17.27
C LEU A 326 -6.38 -2.88 -16.29
N LEU A 327 -5.86 -1.73 -15.87
CA LEU A 327 -6.58 -0.75 -15.06
C LEU A 327 -6.90 0.45 -15.94
N GLU A 328 -8.17 0.86 -15.99
CA GLU A 328 -8.63 1.98 -16.81
C GLU A 328 -9.63 2.85 -16.06
N HIS A 329 -9.53 4.16 -16.29
CA HIS A 329 -10.50 5.13 -15.81
C HIS A 329 -11.76 5.10 -16.70
N VAL A 330 -12.89 4.71 -16.14
CA VAL A 330 -14.19 4.64 -16.84
C VAL A 330 -15.18 5.55 -16.12
N GLY A 331 -15.59 6.65 -16.77
CA GLY A 331 -16.34 7.69 -16.08
C GLY A 331 -15.46 8.33 -15.00
N ASN A 332 -15.84 8.19 -13.73
CA ASN A 332 -15.07 8.57 -12.52
C ASN A 332 -14.50 7.36 -11.76
N ASP A 333 -14.75 6.14 -12.25
CA ASP A 333 -14.42 4.90 -11.57
C ASP A 333 -13.19 4.25 -12.16
N VAL A 334 -12.61 3.30 -11.42
CA VAL A 334 -11.53 2.45 -11.93
C VAL A 334 -12.08 1.08 -12.28
N ARG A 335 -11.95 0.70 -13.55
CA ARG A 335 -12.18 -0.67 -14.01
C ARG A 335 -10.86 -1.43 -13.94
N ILE A 336 -10.88 -2.59 -13.29
CA ILE A 336 -9.76 -3.51 -13.19
C ILE A 336 -10.15 -4.80 -13.89
N THR A 337 -9.43 -5.16 -14.94
CA THR A 337 -9.61 -6.40 -15.68
C THR A 337 -8.37 -7.25 -15.50
N VAL A 338 -8.52 -8.51 -15.06
CA VAL A 338 -7.40 -9.44 -14.87
C VAL A 338 -7.62 -10.68 -15.72
N ARG A 339 -6.55 -11.12 -16.39
CA ARG A 339 -6.49 -12.34 -17.20
C ARG A 339 -5.40 -13.26 -16.65
N ALA A 340 -5.79 -14.43 -16.17
CA ALA A 340 -4.86 -15.41 -15.59
C ALA A 340 -5.50 -16.80 -15.50
N ALA A 341 -4.73 -17.82 -15.15
CA ALA A 341 -5.28 -19.14 -14.78
C ALA A 341 -6.09 -19.11 -13.47
N TYR A 342 -5.80 -18.14 -12.60
CA TYR A 342 -6.51 -17.82 -11.34
C TYR A 342 -6.49 -16.29 -11.09
N PRO A 343 -7.32 -15.52 -11.82
CA PRO A 343 -7.31 -14.05 -11.78
C PRO A 343 -7.66 -13.47 -10.41
N GLU A 344 -8.32 -14.25 -9.56
CA GLU A 344 -8.80 -13.91 -8.23
C GLU A 344 -7.75 -13.28 -7.33
N ALA A 345 -6.53 -13.85 -7.30
CA ALA A 345 -5.45 -13.41 -6.42
C ALA A 345 -4.98 -12.00 -6.80
N PHE A 346 -4.63 -11.80 -8.07
CA PHE A 346 -4.11 -10.53 -8.54
C PHE A 346 -5.19 -9.44 -8.54
N LEU A 347 -6.44 -9.78 -8.89
CA LEU A 347 -7.57 -8.86 -8.82
C LEU A 347 -7.80 -8.36 -7.39
N SER A 348 -7.66 -9.23 -6.39
CA SER A 348 -7.76 -8.88 -4.96
C SER A 348 -6.72 -7.82 -4.56
N ILE A 349 -5.45 -8.05 -4.95
CA ILE A 349 -4.34 -7.13 -4.68
C ILE A 349 -4.61 -5.76 -5.27
N LEU A 350 -4.97 -5.70 -6.55
CA LEU A 350 -5.20 -4.45 -7.29
C LEU A 350 -6.42 -3.69 -6.76
N THR A 351 -7.52 -4.40 -6.50
CA THR A 351 -8.75 -3.80 -5.95
C THR A 351 -8.49 -3.20 -4.57
N HIS A 352 -7.74 -3.91 -3.72
CA HIS A 352 -7.39 -3.42 -2.40
C HIS A 352 -6.47 -2.19 -2.48
N GLU A 353 -5.49 -2.18 -3.38
CA GLU A 353 -4.60 -1.01 -3.55
C GLU A 353 -5.37 0.23 -4.01
N VAL A 354 -6.24 0.09 -5.02
CA VAL A 354 -7.09 1.21 -5.49
C VAL A 354 -7.99 1.71 -4.38
N LYS A 355 -8.68 0.80 -3.67
CA LYS A 355 -9.54 1.15 -2.55
C LYS A 355 -8.79 1.90 -1.45
N TRP A 356 -7.67 1.34 -0.98
CA TRP A 356 -6.85 1.93 0.07
C TRP A 356 -6.34 3.31 -0.34
N LEU A 357 -5.87 3.47 -1.58
CA LEU A 357 -5.34 4.74 -2.07
C LEU A 357 -6.43 5.83 -2.12
N VAL A 358 -7.61 5.49 -2.64
CA VAL A 358 -8.75 6.42 -2.69
C VAL A 358 -9.15 6.86 -1.27
N GLU A 359 -9.35 5.91 -0.36
CA GLU A 359 -9.85 6.19 1.00
C GLU A 359 -8.81 6.86 1.90
N SER A 360 -7.52 6.61 1.67
CA SER A 360 -6.44 7.21 2.48
C SER A 360 -6.08 8.63 2.02
N PHE A 361 -6.04 8.87 0.70
CA PHE A 361 -5.58 10.13 0.13
C PHE A 361 -6.69 11.17 -0.09
N TRP A 362 -7.91 10.72 -0.37
CA TRP A 362 -9.12 11.56 -0.42
C TRP A 362 -10.08 11.15 0.70
N ARG A 363 -9.84 11.67 1.91
CA ARG A 363 -10.63 11.36 3.12
C ARG A 363 -12.14 11.62 2.96
N GLY A 364 -12.53 12.51 2.04
CA GLY A 364 -13.93 12.80 1.72
C GLY A 364 -14.59 11.84 0.73
N MET A 365 -13.84 10.86 0.23
CA MET A 365 -14.31 9.84 -0.70
C MET A 365 -14.29 8.45 -0.04
N ARG A 366 -15.10 7.57 -0.60
CA ARG A 366 -15.06 6.12 -0.33
C ARG A 366 -15.05 5.36 -1.64
N CYS A 367 -14.50 4.15 -1.60
CA CYS A 367 -14.42 3.29 -2.77
C CYS A 367 -15.28 2.04 -2.57
N ASP A 368 -16.40 2.01 -3.29
CA ASP A 368 -17.35 0.90 -3.29
C ASP A 368 -16.93 -0.13 -4.34
N VAL A 369 -16.67 -1.35 -3.90
CA VAL A 369 -16.24 -2.44 -4.78
C VAL A 369 -17.48 -3.04 -5.45
N MET A 370 -17.56 -2.93 -6.78
CA MET A 370 -18.71 -3.30 -7.60
C MET A 370 -18.36 -4.42 -8.59
N VAL A 371 -19.24 -5.40 -8.76
CA VAL A 371 -19.13 -6.44 -9.79
C VAL A 371 -20.17 -6.21 -10.90
N PRO A 372 -19.81 -6.41 -12.18
CA PRO A 372 -20.77 -6.33 -13.27
C PRO A 372 -21.72 -7.54 -13.26
N CYS A 373 -22.87 -7.37 -13.89
CA CYS A 373 -23.82 -8.45 -14.14
C CYS A 373 -23.23 -9.51 -15.07
N GLN A 374 -23.46 -10.79 -14.76
CA GLN A 374 -22.90 -11.93 -15.51
C GLN A 374 -23.66 -12.17 -16.81
N ASP A 375 -24.98 -12.06 -16.77
CA ASP A 375 -25.79 -12.17 -17.97
C ASP A 375 -25.66 -10.91 -18.84
N PRO A 376 -25.78 -11.03 -20.19
CA PRO A 376 -25.76 -9.89 -21.10
C PRO A 376 -26.88 -8.89 -20.77
N CYS A 377 -26.59 -7.91 -19.92
CA CYS A 377 -27.57 -6.89 -19.54
C CYS A 377 -27.25 -5.56 -20.22
N GLY A 378 -28.09 -5.20 -21.20
CA GLY A 378 -27.89 -4.06 -22.08
C GLY A 378 -27.31 -4.47 -23.44
N ARG A 379 -28.15 -4.42 -24.49
CA ARG A 379 -27.78 -4.59 -25.92
C ARG A 379 -26.68 -5.64 -26.21
N GLY A 380 -26.75 -6.84 -25.61
CA GLY A 380 -25.90 -7.97 -25.96
C GLY A 380 -24.41 -7.85 -25.59
N ALA A 381 -24.04 -6.96 -24.68
CA ALA A 381 -22.69 -6.79 -24.15
C ALA A 381 -22.61 -7.24 -22.66
N PRO A 382 -21.41 -7.50 -22.09
CA PRO A 382 -21.25 -7.77 -20.66
C PRO A 382 -21.95 -6.71 -19.82
N GLY A 383 -22.59 -7.16 -18.75
CA GLY A 383 -23.72 -6.46 -18.19
C GLY A 383 -23.40 -5.07 -17.63
N LEU A 384 -24.12 -4.05 -18.10
CA LEU A 384 -24.07 -2.67 -17.57
C LEU A 384 -24.49 -2.57 -16.10
N GLY A 385 -25.20 -3.57 -15.57
CA GLY A 385 -25.69 -3.60 -14.20
C GLY A 385 -24.55 -3.83 -13.22
N LEU A 386 -24.48 -3.01 -12.17
CA LEU A 386 -23.42 -3.07 -11.17
C LEU A 386 -23.99 -3.47 -9.81
N PHE A 387 -23.31 -4.38 -9.13
CA PHE A 387 -23.68 -4.87 -7.81
C PHE A 387 -22.58 -4.55 -6.80
N GLU A 388 -22.96 -3.90 -5.71
CA GLU A 388 -22.02 -3.62 -4.62
C GLU A 388 -21.73 -4.91 -3.85
N VAL A 389 -20.46 -5.30 -3.80
CA VAL A 389 -19.99 -6.54 -3.16
C VAL A 389 -20.40 -6.61 -1.69
N GLY A 390 -20.33 -5.50 -0.96
CA GLY A 390 -20.75 -5.43 0.44
C GLY A 390 -22.21 -5.83 0.64
N LYS A 391 -23.11 -5.31 -0.20
CA LYS A 391 -24.54 -5.63 -0.18
C LYS A 391 -24.83 -7.09 -0.56
N LEU A 392 -24.09 -7.63 -1.51
CA LEU A 392 -24.18 -9.04 -1.89
C LEU A 392 -23.80 -9.97 -0.72
N ILE A 393 -22.69 -9.67 -0.03
CA ILE A 393 -22.23 -10.41 1.15
C ILE A 393 -23.28 -10.36 2.26
N ASP A 394 -23.83 -9.17 2.55
CA ASP A 394 -24.85 -9.02 3.59
C ASP A 394 -26.16 -9.74 3.23
N SER A 395 -26.53 -9.77 1.95
CA SER A 395 -27.65 -10.56 1.45
C SER A 395 -27.42 -12.06 1.64
N LYS A 396 -26.22 -12.56 1.29
CA LYS A 396 -25.81 -13.96 1.51
C LYS A 396 -25.85 -14.35 2.98
N LYS A 397 -25.34 -13.49 3.89
CA LYS A 397 -25.43 -13.69 5.36
C LYS A 397 -26.88 -13.81 5.84
N LYS A 398 -27.81 -13.08 5.22
CA LYS A 398 -29.26 -13.16 5.48
C LYS A 398 -29.95 -14.33 4.78
N ARG A 399 -29.18 -15.28 4.20
CA ARG A 399 -29.66 -16.47 3.48
C ARG A 399 -30.52 -16.13 2.26
N ARG A 400 -30.23 -15.02 1.59
CA ARG A 400 -30.85 -14.63 0.32
C ARG A 400 -29.82 -14.86 -0.80
N PRO A 401 -29.91 -15.96 -1.56
CA PRO A 401 -28.88 -16.38 -2.52
C PRO A 401 -28.93 -15.63 -3.85
N GLU A 402 -29.92 -14.78 -4.06
CA GLU A 402 -30.13 -14.04 -5.30
C GLU A 402 -30.25 -12.54 -5.04
N TYR A 403 -29.85 -11.73 -6.02
CA TYR A 403 -29.94 -10.27 -5.98
C TYR A 403 -30.43 -9.73 -7.34
N PRO A 404 -31.43 -8.82 -7.37
CA PRO A 404 -32.01 -8.35 -8.63
C PRO A 404 -31.11 -7.31 -9.32
N CYS A 405 -30.94 -7.44 -10.63
CA CYS A 405 -30.28 -6.44 -11.47
C CYS A 405 -31.20 -5.27 -11.79
N SER A 406 -30.80 -4.03 -11.55
CA SER A 406 -31.62 -2.84 -11.86
C SER A 406 -31.76 -2.52 -13.36
N ILE A 407 -30.96 -3.17 -14.22
CA ILE A 407 -30.95 -2.88 -15.67
C ILE A 407 -31.72 -3.94 -16.47
N CYS A 408 -31.41 -5.22 -16.31
CA CYS A 408 -32.19 -6.29 -16.98
C CYS A 408 -33.39 -6.78 -16.16
N ASN A 409 -33.53 -6.38 -14.89
CA ASN A 409 -34.55 -6.89 -13.96
C ASN A 409 -34.49 -8.41 -13.69
N GLU A 410 -33.42 -9.09 -14.13
CA GLU A 410 -33.19 -10.51 -13.83
C GLU A 410 -32.56 -10.69 -12.44
N TRP A 411 -32.89 -11.80 -11.79
CA TRP A 411 -32.29 -12.21 -10.53
C TRP A 411 -30.97 -12.92 -10.80
N GLN A 412 -29.90 -12.41 -10.20
CA GLN A 412 -28.56 -12.96 -10.36
C GLN A 412 -28.19 -13.78 -9.12
N HIS A 413 -27.61 -14.97 -9.32
CA HIS A 413 -27.08 -15.77 -8.23
C HIS A 413 -25.86 -15.09 -7.61
N ILE A 414 -25.92 -14.85 -6.30
CA ILE A 414 -24.89 -14.13 -5.56
C ILE A 414 -23.54 -14.85 -5.61
N ASP A 415 -23.52 -16.17 -5.53
CA ASP A 415 -22.27 -16.95 -5.60
C ASP A 415 -21.56 -16.80 -6.96
N GLY A 416 -22.31 -16.64 -8.04
CA GLY A 416 -21.76 -16.30 -9.35
C GLY A 416 -21.08 -14.93 -9.31
N LEU A 417 -21.82 -13.88 -8.91
CA LEU A 417 -21.33 -12.50 -8.84
C LEU A 417 -20.13 -12.34 -7.90
N LEU A 418 -20.12 -13.08 -6.79
CA LEU A 418 -19.09 -13.02 -5.77
C LEU A 418 -17.83 -13.83 -6.08
N ARG A 419 -17.76 -14.55 -7.23
CA ARG A 419 -16.49 -15.13 -7.70
C ARG A 419 -15.37 -14.08 -7.75
N ASN A 420 -15.71 -12.87 -8.18
CA ASN A 420 -14.77 -11.74 -8.30
C ASN A 420 -14.42 -11.12 -6.94
N ALA A 421 -15.25 -11.34 -5.91
CA ALA A 421 -15.12 -10.72 -4.59
C ALA A 421 -14.28 -11.59 -3.63
N PRO A 422 -13.11 -11.13 -3.17
CA PRO A 422 -12.23 -11.91 -2.28
C PRO A 422 -12.91 -12.39 -0.99
N ALA A 423 -13.76 -11.54 -0.39
CA ALA A 423 -14.41 -11.79 0.89
C ALA A 423 -15.50 -12.88 0.88
N ALA A 424 -15.83 -13.42 -0.28
CA ALA A 424 -16.90 -14.40 -0.46
C ALA A 424 -16.40 -15.74 -1.01
N ARG A 425 -15.09 -15.86 -1.23
CA ARG A 425 -14.45 -17.07 -1.74
C ARG A 425 -14.32 -18.12 -0.62
N PRO A 426 -14.44 -19.42 -0.95
CA PRO A 426 -14.04 -20.47 -0.02
C PRO A 426 -12.55 -20.30 0.33
N SER A 427 -12.16 -20.73 1.52
CA SER A 427 -10.79 -20.57 1.96
C SER A 427 -9.83 -21.40 1.10
N VAL A 428 -9.01 -20.72 0.31
CA VAL A 428 -7.92 -21.33 -0.47
C VAL A 428 -6.95 -22.08 0.45
N ALA A 429 -6.67 -21.53 1.64
CA ALA A 429 -5.84 -22.21 2.63
C ALA A 429 -6.45 -23.55 3.09
N ALA A 430 -7.77 -23.64 3.27
CA ALA A 430 -8.43 -24.91 3.61
C ALA A 430 -8.39 -25.92 2.45
N GLU A 431 -8.57 -25.47 1.21
CA GLU A 431 -8.43 -26.30 0.02
C GLU A 431 -7.00 -26.87 -0.11
N LEU A 432 -5.99 -26.00 0.03
CA LEU A 432 -4.58 -26.38 -0.02
C LEU A 432 -4.19 -27.32 1.11
N GLN A 433 -4.75 -27.15 2.31
CA GLN A 433 -4.54 -28.07 3.42
C GLN A 433 -5.11 -29.46 3.14
N ALA A 434 -6.32 -29.54 2.58
CA ALA A 434 -6.95 -30.82 2.24
C ALA A 434 -6.17 -31.58 1.16
N GLY A 435 -5.57 -30.87 0.20
CA GLY A 435 -4.77 -31.43 -0.90
C GLY A 435 -3.25 -31.39 -0.71
N TYR A 436 -2.74 -31.07 0.48
CA TYR A 436 -1.34 -30.70 0.72
C TYR A 436 -0.32 -31.65 0.07
N GLY A 437 -0.45 -32.96 0.30
CA GLY A 437 0.50 -33.95 -0.22
C GLY A 437 0.54 -34.04 -1.75
N HIS A 438 -0.61 -33.84 -2.41
CA HIS A 438 -0.69 -33.80 -3.87
C HIS A 438 -0.02 -32.53 -4.42
N PHE A 439 -0.38 -31.37 -3.86
CA PHE A 439 0.15 -30.08 -4.30
C PHE A 439 1.66 -29.94 -4.09
N MET A 440 2.18 -30.41 -2.95
CA MET A 440 3.63 -30.43 -2.72
C MET A 440 4.38 -31.24 -3.77
N LYS A 441 3.83 -32.39 -4.18
CA LYS A 441 4.44 -33.23 -5.23
C LYS A 441 4.46 -32.50 -6.58
N GLU A 442 3.37 -31.83 -6.95
CA GLU A 442 3.31 -31.03 -8.18
C GLU A 442 4.28 -29.86 -8.14
N LEU A 443 4.29 -29.07 -7.05
CA LEU A 443 5.18 -27.91 -6.89
C LEU A 443 6.66 -28.29 -6.90
N ASN A 444 7.03 -29.43 -6.31
CA ASN A 444 8.39 -29.96 -6.39
C ASN A 444 8.77 -30.37 -7.83
N GLY A 445 7.82 -30.89 -8.60
CA GLY A 445 8.00 -31.13 -10.04
C GLY A 445 8.26 -29.83 -10.81
N VAL A 446 7.48 -28.79 -10.50
CA VAL A 446 7.63 -27.45 -11.09
C VAL A 446 8.99 -26.84 -10.77
N ARG A 447 9.42 -26.89 -9.50
CA ARG A 447 10.74 -26.41 -9.10
C ARG A 447 11.85 -27.06 -9.93
N LYS A 448 11.82 -28.39 -10.09
CA LYS A 448 12.84 -29.10 -10.89
C LYS A 448 12.88 -28.62 -12.33
N MET A 449 11.71 -28.45 -12.96
CA MET A 449 11.63 -27.88 -14.32
C MET A 449 12.20 -26.45 -14.38
N LEU A 450 11.89 -25.61 -13.41
CA LEU A 450 12.35 -24.21 -13.36
C LEU A 450 13.86 -24.10 -13.12
N VAL A 451 14.45 -24.97 -12.29
CA VAL A 451 15.89 -25.02 -12.04
C VAL A 451 16.67 -25.48 -13.28
N GLU A 452 16.11 -26.41 -14.06
CA GLU A 452 16.72 -26.93 -15.29
C GLU A 452 16.73 -25.90 -16.44
N HIS A 453 15.73 -25.02 -16.53
CA HIS A 453 15.54 -24.06 -17.64
C HIS A 453 16.26 -22.70 -17.46
N HIS A 454 17.54 -22.69 -17.08
CA HIS A 454 18.35 -21.46 -16.88
C HIS A 454 18.15 -20.38 -17.96
N GLY A 455 17.49 -19.26 -17.63
CA GLY A 455 17.51 -18.06 -18.46
C GLY A 455 16.38 -17.06 -18.21
N VAL A 456 16.73 -15.90 -17.64
CA VAL A 456 15.93 -14.65 -17.53
C VAL A 456 14.62 -14.78 -16.74
N ALA A 457 14.57 -14.13 -15.56
CA ALA A 457 13.43 -14.13 -14.62
C ALA A 457 12.04 -13.94 -15.27
N MET A 458 11.95 -13.15 -16.35
CA MET A 458 10.70 -12.84 -17.05
C MET A 458 10.13 -14.01 -17.89
N GLN A 459 10.92 -15.04 -18.19
CA GLN A 459 10.51 -16.16 -19.05
C GLN A 459 10.45 -17.51 -18.32
N GLN A 460 10.79 -17.54 -17.03
CA GLN A 460 10.91 -18.78 -16.27
C GLN A 460 9.61 -19.59 -16.24
N PHE A 461 8.46 -18.92 -16.18
CA PHE A 461 7.16 -19.58 -16.12
C PHE A 461 6.51 -19.78 -17.51
N LEU A 462 7.18 -19.36 -18.59
CA LEU A 462 6.69 -19.56 -19.96
C LEU A 462 6.79 -21.05 -20.31
N GLY A 463 5.64 -21.67 -20.59
CA GLY A 463 5.54 -23.10 -20.93
C GLY A 463 4.96 -23.98 -19.82
N LEU A 464 4.71 -23.43 -18.62
CA LEU A 464 3.89 -24.13 -17.64
C LEU A 464 2.44 -24.24 -18.11
N ASN A 465 1.80 -25.36 -17.78
CA ASN A 465 0.38 -25.54 -18.10
C ASN A 465 -0.50 -24.72 -17.15
N VAL A 466 -1.73 -24.46 -17.57
CA VAL A 466 -2.72 -23.66 -16.84
C VAL A 466 -3.03 -24.21 -15.45
N VAL A 467 -3.05 -25.53 -15.27
CA VAL A 467 -3.31 -26.18 -13.97
C VAL A 467 -2.20 -25.82 -12.98
N THR A 468 -0.95 -25.89 -13.42
CA THR A 468 0.21 -25.49 -12.64
C THR A 468 0.19 -24.00 -12.29
N LEU A 469 -0.08 -23.13 -13.26
CA LEU A 469 -0.16 -21.68 -13.03
C LEU A 469 -1.24 -21.36 -11.99
N ARG A 470 -2.42 -21.98 -12.09
CA ARG A 470 -3.51 -21.85 -11.11
C ARG A 470 -3.08 -22.28 -9.71
N LEU A 471 -2.33 -23.38 -9.58
CA LEU A 471 -1.83 -23.84 -8.29
C LEU A 471 -0.87 -22.82 -7.67
N LEU A 472 0.09 -22.30 -8.45
CA LEU A 472 1.06 -21.29 -7.98
C LEU A 472 0.33 -20.04 -7.46
N SER A 473 -0.65 -19.53 -8.21
CA SER A 473 -1.44 -18.37 -7.80
C SER A 473 -2.29 -18.61 -6.55
N LYS A 474 -2.84 -19.82 -6.37
CA LYS A 474 -3.55 -20.19 -5.14
C LYS A 474 -2.64 -20.21 -3.91
N VAL A 475 -1.40 -20.64 -4.06
CA VAL A 475 -0.40 -20.61 -2.97
C VAL A 475 -0.09 -19.16 -2.56
N ASP A 476 0.09 -18.28 -3.54
CA ASP A 476 0.28 -16.84 -3.32
C ASP A 476 -0.92 -16.18 -2.60
N ASP A 477 -2.14 -16.53 -3.00
CA ASP A 477 -3.39 -16.04 -2.40
C ASP A 477 -3.50 -16.49 -0.93
N ALA A 478 -3.22 -17.76 -0.64
CA ALA A 478 -3.22 -18.29 0.72
C ALA A 478 -2.17 -17.63 1.62
N PHE A 479 -0.96 -17.41 1.10
CA PHE A 479 0.10 -16.69 1.81
C PHE A 479 -0.29 -15.25 2.12
N SER A 480 -0.79 -14.53 1.11
CA SER A 480 -1.25 -13.14 1.25
C SER A 480 -2.39 -13.02 2.27
N GLY A 481 -3.32 -13.99 2.26
CA GLY A 481 -4.41 -14.09 3.23
C GLY A 481 -3.91 -14.15 4.67
N ILE A 482 -2.94 -15.02 4.96
CA ILE A 482 -2.35 -15.14 6.31
C ILE A 482 -1.62 -13.85 6.70
N MET A 483 -0.83 -13.28 5.81
CA MET A 483 -0.08 -12.05 6.10
C MET A 483 -0.99 -10.87 6.41
N SER A 484 -2.14 -10.77 5.75
CA SER A 484 -3.13 -9.71 6.02
C SER A 484 -3.73 -9.77 7.42
N VAL A 485 -3.85 -10.98 8.00
CA VAL A 485 -4.34 -11.18 9.37
C VAL A 485 -3.31 -10.71 10.39
N LEU A 486 -2.02 -10.79 10.08
CA LEU A 486 -0.91 -10.50 10.98
C LEU A 486 -0.44 -9.04 10.98
N THR A 487 -1.03 -8.17 10.17
CA THR A 487 -0.53 -6.80 9.93
C THR A 487 -0.45 -5.94 11.19
N ASP A 488 -1.44 -5.99 12.08
CA ASP A 488 -1.50 -5.10 13.25
C ASP A 488 -0.86 -5.73 14.51
N GLU A 489 -1.06 -7.03 14.72
CA GLU A 489 -0.71 -7.71 15.97
C GLU A 489 0.80 -7.92 16.18
N ALA A 490 1.56 -7.94 15.09
CA ALA A 490 2.98 -8.24 15.07
C ALA A 490 3.84 -7.06 14.56
N LYS A 491 3.32 -5.84 14.62
CA LYS A 491 4.00 -4.63 14.12
C LYS A 491 5.43 -4.44 14.64
N ASP A 492 5.74 -4.93 15.84
CA ASP A 492 6.99 -4.71 16.54
C ASP A 492 7.96 -5.91 16.57
N GLY A 493 7.72 -6.94 15.75
CA GLY A 493 8.64 -8.07 15.57
C GLY A 493 8.31 -8.95 14.35
N PRO A 494 9.20 -9.89 13.98
CA PRO A 494 9.02 -10.72 12.78
C PRO A 494 7.72 -11.54 12.80
N ARG A 495 7.04 -11.62 11.65
CA ARG A 495 5.77 -12.34 11.48
C ARG A 495 5.93 -13.78 11.00
N LEU A 496 6.99 -14.04 10.24
CA LEU A 496 7.27 -15.35 9.67
C LEU A 496 8.39 -16.04 10.45
N PHE A 497 8.05 -17.20 10.99
CA PHE A 497 8.99 -18.06 11.69
C PHE A 497 8.55 -19.52 11.61
N SER A 498 9.51 -20.43 11.73
CA SER A 498 9.26 -21.86 11.89
C SER A 498 9.81 -22.34 13.23
N MET A 499 9.22 -23.40 13.77
CA MET A 499 9.64 -23.97 15.06
C MET A 499 9.77 -25.48 14.96
N GLU A 500 10.88 -26.01 15.48
CA GLU A 500 11.13 -27.44 15.61
C GLU A 500 11.71 -27.77 17.00
N PRO A 501 11.45 -28.97 17.56
CA PRO A 501 12.08 -29.38 18.80
C PRO A 501 13.60 -29.49 18.63
N ALA A 502 14.36 -29.01 19.62
CA ALA A 502 15.83 -29.10 19.58
C ALA A 502 16.35 -30.55 19.70
N ASP A 503 15.55 -31.44 20.31
CA ASP A 503 15.87 -32.85 20.48
C ASP A 503 14.85 -33.72 19.73
N SER A 504 15.33 -34.59 18.81
CA SER A 504 14.50 -35.48 18.00
C SER A 504 13.84 -36.64 18.77
N GLY A 505 14.34 -36.96 19.97
CA GLY A 505 13.81 -38.02 20.87
C GLY A 505 12.62 -37.58 21.74
N PHE A 506 11.96 -36.47 21.41
CA PHE A 506 10.97 -35.81 22.27
C PHE A 506 9.53 -36.38 22.16
N PHE A 507 9.23 -37.21 21.16
CA PHE A 507 7.88 -37.71 20.88
C PHE A 507 7.26 -38.61 21.98
N ASP A 508 8.00 -38.93 23.04
CA ASP A 508 7.59 -39.83 24.13
C ASP A 508 7.22 -39.14 25.47
N LYS A 509 7.11 -37.80 25.54
CA LYS A 509 6.84 -37.07 26.80
C LYS A 509 5.48 -36.35 26.84
N PRO A 510 4.36 -37.04 27.13
CA PRO A 510 3.02 -36.44 27.16
C PRO A 510 2.81 -35.38 28.26
N LYS A 511 3.67 -35.31 29.29
CA LYS A 511 3.57 -34.42 30.47
C LYS A 511 4.67 -33.36 30.56
N TRP A 512 5.00 -32.68 29.46
CA TRP A 512 6.01 -31.61 29.47
C TRP A 512 5.43 -30.26 29.95
N ILE A 513 6.23 -29.47 30.69
CA ILE A 513 5.86 -28.14 31.20
C ILE A 513 6.48 -27.04 30.32
N SER A 514 7.76 -27.21 29.97
CA SER A 514 8.52 -26.37 29.05
C SER A 514 9.51 -27.26 28.30
N GLN A 515 9.78 -26.95 27.04
CA GLN A 515 10.70 -27.71 26.19
C GLN A 515 11.56 -26.75 25.36
N LYS A 516 12.76 -27.19 25.00
CA LYS A 516 13.67 -26.46 24.13
C LYS A 516 13.25 -26.61 22.66
N PHE A 517 12.94 -25.49 22.01
CA PHE A 517 12.63 -25.39 20.60
C PHE A 517 13.67 -24.54 19.88
N THR A 518 13.96 -24.91 18.64
CA THR A 518 14.67 -24.09 17.68
C THR A 518 13.66 -23.26 16.91
N VAL A 519 13.78 -21.95 16.99
CA VAL A 519 12.96 -20.96 16.27
C VAL A 519 13.80 -20.36 15.16
N THR A 520 13.34 -20.45 13.92
CA THR A 520 14.00 -19.88 12.74
C THR A 520 13.18 -18.73 12.20
N LEU A 521 13.81 -17.58 11.97
CA LEU A 521 13.18 -16.39 11.38
C LEU A 521 13.25 -16.41 9.85
N TRP A 522 12.21 -15.87 9.22
CA TRP A 522 12.05 -15.83 7.77
C TRP A 522 11.88 -14.39 7.27
N CYS A 523 12.44 -14.10 6.10
CA CYS A 523 12.28 -12.84 5.41
C CYS A 523 10.90 -12.77 4.74
N GLU A 524 10.12 -11.72 4.99
CA GLU A 524 8.78 -11.58 4.41
C GLU A 524 8.78 -11.25 2.92
N HIS A 525 9.84 -10.61 2.41
CA HIS A 525 9.99 -10.30 1.00
C HIS A 525 10.32 -11.55 0.17
N SER A 526 11.41 -12.25 0.53
CA SER A 526 11.86 -13.43 -0.22
C SER A 526 11.15 -14.72 0.16
N ARG A 527 10.46 -14.75 1.31
CA ARG A 527 9.80 -15.95 1.87
C ARG A 527 10.78 -17.10 2.15
N LEU A 528 12.03 -16.76 2.42
CA LEU A 528 13.12 -17.69 2.75
C LEU A 528 13.65 -17.44 4.17
N PRO A 529 14.18 -18.47 4.86
CA PRO A 529 14.80 -18.29 6.17
C PRO A 529 16.09 -17.47 6.07
N LEU A 530 16.41 -16.70 7.10
CA LEU A 530 17.57 -15.78 7.08
C LEU A 530 18.90 -16.52 6.86
N TRP A 531 19.10 -17.66 7.54
CA TRP A 531 20.30 -18.47 7.37
C TRP A 531 20.54 -18.91 5.92
N ALA A 532 19.47 -19.12 5.12
CA ALA A 532 19.60 -19.52 3.72
C ALA A 532 19.98 -18.35 2.80
N LEU A 533 19.59 -17.12 3.16
CA LEU A 533 19.95 -15.91 2.43
C LEU A 533 21.39 -15.49 2.69
N ASP A 534 21.88 -15.70 3.91
CA ASP A 534 23.21 -15.29 4.34
C ASP A 534 24.29 -16.37 4.18
N GLY A 535 23.87 -17.64 4.04
CA GLY A 535 24.79 -18.78 4.09
C GLY A 535 25.38 -19.04 5.48
N ASP A 536 24.81 -18.45 6.54
CA ASP A 536 25.22 -18.63 7.93
C ASP A 536 24.11 -19.35 8.72
N GLU A 537 24.39 -20.60 9.10
CA GLU A 537 23.46 -21.50 9.80
C GLU A 537 22.95 -20.96 11.15
N LYS A 538 23.65 -19.99 11.76
CA LYS A 538 23.25 -19.42 13.05
C LYS A 538 22.38 -18.17 12.89
N LYS A 539 22.33 -17.58 11.70
CA LYS A 539 21.66 -16.29 11.51
C LYS A 539 20.15 -16.44 11.54
N GLY A 540 19.51 -15.75 12.50
CA GLY A 540 18.07 -15.84 12.72
C GLY A 540 17.58 -17.16 13.30
N VAL A 541 18.47 -17.96 13.92
CA VAL A 541 18.15 -19.24 14.54
C VAL A 541 18.36 -19.15 16.06
N TYR A 542 17.32 -19.44 16.84
CA TYR A 542 17.32 -19.28 18.29
C TYR A 542 16.80 -20.51 19.00
N GLU A 543 17.57 -21.03 19.96
CA GLU A 543 17.16 -22.17 20.79
C GLU A 543 16.58 -21.73 22.13
N MET A 544 15.26 -21.80 22.32
CA MET A 544 14.61 -21.29 23.54
C MET A 544 13.65 -22.27 24.20
N ASN A 545 13.52 -22.12 25.52
CA ASN A 545 12.57 -22.89 26.31
C ASN A 545 11.17 -22.28 26.16
N ILE A 546 10.30 -22.98 25.43
CA ILE A 546 8.92 -22.58 25.21
C ILE A 546 8.04 -23.31 26.22
N PRO A 547 7.14 -22.63 26.94
CA PRO A 547 6.21 -23.27 27.85
C PRO A 547 5.02 -23.89 27.11
N ARG A 548 4.48 -25.00 27.65
CA ARG A 548 3.39 -25.74 27.02
C ARG A 548 2.12 -24.92 26.83
N TYR A 549 1.75 -24.09 27.80
CA TYR A 549 0.53 -23.27 27.70
C TYR A 549 0.56 -22.35 26.47
N TRP A 550 1.71 -21.73 26.21
CA TRP A 550 1.91 -20.84 25.07
C TRP A 550 1.89 -21.63 23.76
N PHE A 551 2.57 -22.78 23.74
CA PHE A 551 2.61 -23.64 22.55
C PHE A 551 1.22 -24.12 22.13
N VAL A 552 0.40 -24.57 23.09
CA VAL A 552 -0.98 -25.01 22.81
C VAL A 552 -1.84 -23.85 22.29
N GLN A 553 -1.62 -22.63 22.78
CA GLN A 553 -2.34 -21.44 22.32
C GLN A 553 -2.00 -21.07 20.87
N ILE A 554 -0.72 -21.18 20.46
CA ILE A 554 -0.27 -20.79 19.12
C ILE A 554 -0.26 -21.95 18.11
N ALA A 555 -0.42 -23.20 18.55
CA ALA A 555 -0.31 -24.40 17.69
C ALA A 555 -1.21 -24.38 16.43
N PRO A 556 -2.49 -23.95 16.48
CA PRO A 556 -3.33 -23.86 15.29
C PRO A 556 -2.73 -22.94 14.23
N PHE A 557 -2.23 -21.77 14.65
CA PHE A 557 -1.52 -20.84 13.79
C PHE A 557 -0.23 -21.42 13.23
N LEU A 558 0.61 -22.04 14.07
CA LEU A 558 1.85 -22.66 13.60
C LEU A 558 1.59 -23.74 12.54
N LYS A 559 0.47 -24.47 12.65
CA LYS A 559 0.07 -25.46 11.64
C LYS A 559 -0.27 -24.79 10.30
N VAL A 560 -1.04 -23.71 10.32
CA VAL A 560 -1.41 -22.94 9.12
C VAL A 560 -0.18 -22.28 8.50
N LEU A 561 0.64 -21.62 9.31
CA LEU A 561 1.87 -20.95 8.90
C LEU A 561 2.87 -21.94 8.30
N GLY A 562 3.12 -23.06 9.00
CA GLY A 562 4.02 -24.11 8.53
C GLY A 562 3.57 -24.72 7.20
N ALA A 563 2.28 -25.03 7.04
CA ALA A 563 1.74 -25.57 5.79
C ALA A 563 1.89 -24.59 4.62
N THR A 564 1.65 -23.31 4.89
CA THR A 564 1.75 -22.25 3.88
C THR A 564 3.20 -21.99 3.48
N LEU A 565 4.13 -21.94 4.44
CA LEU A 565 5.56 -21.81 4.14
C LEU A 565 6.07 -23.00 3.31
N SER A 566 5.64 -24.23 3.61
CA SER A 566 6.02 -25.41 2.81
C SER A 566 5.53 -25.31 1.37
N LEU A 567 4.30 -24.84 1.15
CA LEU A 567 3.74 -24.67 -0.19
C LEU A 567 4.38 -23.50 -0.95
N ALA A 568 4.73 -22.42 -0.24
CA ALA A 568 5.38 -21.25 -0.84
C ALA A 568 6.86 -21.48 -1.16
N LEU A 569 7.54 -22.37 -0.45
CA LEU A 569 8.98 -22.60 -0.54
C LEU A 569 9.46 -23.00 -1.96
N PRO A 570 8.84 -23.97 -2.67
CA PRO A 570 9.22 -24.28 -4.05
C PRO A 570 9.22 -23.07 -4.97
N VAL A 571 8.23 -22.19 -4.83
CA VAL A 571 8.05 -20.97 -5.64
C VAL A 571 9.06 -19.89 -5.26
N ALA A 572 9.25 -19.67 -3.96
CA ALA A 572 10.21 -18.71 -3.42
C ALA A 572 11.66 -19.07 -3.82
N SER A 573 11.98 -20.37 -3.86
CA SER A 573 13.31 -20.86 -4.21
C SER A 573 13.72 -20.64 -5.68
N THR A 574 12.74 -20.38 -6.55
CA THR A 574 12.95 -20.17 -8.00
C THR A 574 12.78 -18.70 -8.41
N ALA A 575 11.95 -17.95 -7.69
CA ALA A 575 11.66 -16.54 -7.98
C ALA A 575 12.62 -15.55 -7.29
N ALA A 576 13.36 -15.98 -6.27
CA ALA A 576 14.31 -15.11 -5.59
C ALA A 576 15.51 -14.78 -6.48
N GLU A 577 16.10 -13.59 -6.30
CA GLU A 577 17.45 -13.28 -6.79
C GLU A 577 18.55 -14.25 -6.30
N VAL A 578 18.19 -15.19 -5.42
CA VAL A 578 19.04 -16.23 -4.85
C VAL A 578 18.44 -17.59 -5.19
N LEU A 579 18.97 -18.25 -6.23
CA LEU A 579 18.71 -19.65 -6.49
C LEU A 579 19.27 -20.50 -5.34
N LEU A 580 18.40 -21.24 -4.65
CA LEU A 580 18.82 -22.16 -3.60
C LEU A 580 19.38 -23.46 -4.21
N SER A 581 20.47 -23.97 -3.65
CA SER A 581 20.93 -25.32 -3.97
C SER A 581 19.91 -26.37 -3.51
N ASP A 582 19.91 -27.54 -4.16
CA ASP A 582 19.02 -28.64 -3.79
C ASP A 582 19.22 -29.07 -2.32
N GLU A 583 20.47 -29.08 -1.85
CA GLU A 583 20.79 -29.42 -0.45
C GLU A 583 20.12 -28.45 0.54
N VAL A 584 20.19 -27.14 0.27
CA VAL A 584 19.57 -26.11 1.12
C VAL A 584 18.05 -26.20 1.07
N PHE A 585 17.48 -26.40 -0.11
CA PHE A 585 16.03 -26.56 -0.29
C PHE A 585 15.48 -27.76 0.50
N GLU A 586 16.09 -28.94 0.34
CA GLU A 586 15.68 -30.16 1.04
C GLU A 586 15.83 -30.00 2.56
N ARG A 587 16.86 -29.28 3.03
CA ARG A 587 17.02 -28.96 4.45
C ARG A 587 15.88 -28.10 4.98
N ILE A 588 15.49 -27.05 4.28
CA ILE A 588 14.35 -26.20 4.69
C ILE A 588 13.06 -27.03 4.72
N GLY A 589 12.82 -27.84 3.69
CA GLY A 589 11.66 -28.73 3.60
C GLY A 589 11.60 -29.71 4.78
N SER A 590 12.72 -30.37 5.10
CA SER A 590 12.83 -31.30 6.22
C SER A 590 12.52 -30.62 7.57
N ASN A 591 13.04 -29.42 7.80
CA ASN A 591 12.79 -28.67 9.04
C ASN A 591 11.32 -28.27 9.18
N LEU A 592 10.68 -27.83 8.09
CA LEU A 592 9.26 -27.52 8.09
C LEU A 592 8.39 -28.76 8.37
N GLU A 593 8.71 -29.90 7.75
CA GLU A 593 8.01 -31.16 8.03
C GLU A 593 8.20 -31.61 9.48
N ALA A 594 9.42 -31.52 10.01
CA ALA A 594 9.71 -31.84 11.40
C ALA A 594 8.91 -30.94 12.36
N GLY A 595 8.84 -29.64 12.08
CA GLY A 595 8.03 -28.69 12.85
C GLY A 595 6.54 -29.03 12.81
N GLN A 596 5.98 -29.28 11.63
CA GLN A 596 4.57 -29.66 11.45
C GLN A 596 4.21 -30.95 12.19
N ARG A 597 5.00 -32.02 12.04
CA ARG A 597 4.80 -33.29 12.78
C ARG A 597 4.83 -33.08 14.29
N SER A 598 5.74 -32.22 14.75
CA SER A 598 5.87 -31.88 16.17
C SER A 598 4.64 -31.16 16.70
N ILE A 599 4.07 -30.22 15.95
CA ILE A 599 2.82 -29.52 16.29
C ILE A 599 1.67 -30.53 16.43
N GLU A 600 1.55 -31.48 15.50
CA GLU A 600 0.47 -32.48 15.55
C GLU A 600 0.56 -33.42 16.75
N ILE A 601 1.76 -33.88 17.10
CA ILE A 601 1.97 -34.81 18.23
C ILE A 601 1.75 -34.10 19.57
N LEU A 602 2.22 -32.86 19.69
CA LEU A 602 2.10 -32.09 20.93
C LEU A 602 0.69 -31.54 21.15
N ALA A 603 -0.06 -31.25 20.08
CA ALA A 603 -1.47 -30.92 20.17
C ALA A 603 -2.30 -32.13 20.64
N LYS A 604 -2.08 -33.33 20.07
CA LYS A 604 -2.85 -34.55 20.43
C LYS A 604 -2.67 -35.03 21.87
N SER A 605 -1.59 -34.61 22.55
CA SER A 605 -1.25 -35.06 23.91
C SER A 605 -1.97 -34.30 25.04
N GLY A 606 -3.05 -33.56 24.75
CA GLY A 606 -3.81 -32.77 25.73
C GLY A 606 -5.26 -33.25 25.90
N ASP A 607 -5.58 -33.81 27.07
CA ASP A 607 -6.94 -34.24 27.51
C ASP A 607 -7.96 -33.08 27.66
N GLN A 608 -7.66 -31.87 27.19
CA GLN A 608 -8.56 -30.72 27.20
C GLN A 608 -8.54 -29.93 25.89
N ILE A 609 -8.29 -30.59 24.76
CA ILE A 609 -8.73 -30.02 23.49
C ILE A 609 -10.23 -30.29 23.41
N ARG A 610 -11.05 -29.24 23.56
CA ARG A 610 -12.43 -29.24 23.03
C ARG A 610 -12.33 -29.89 21.66
N GLU A 611 -13.02 -30.99 21.42
CA GLU A 611 -13.20 -31.57 20.08
C GLU A 611 -13.72 -30.46 19.18
N TRP A 612 -12.79 -29.74 18.55
CA TRP A 612 -13.10 -28.71 17.59
C TRP A 612 -12.98 -29.41 16.25
N SER A 613 -14.13 -29.95 15.84
CA SER A 613 -14.35 -30.56 14.54
C SER A 613 -13.68 -29.74 13.44
N SER A 614 -13.11 -30.41 12.44
CA SER A 614 -12.55 -29.81 11.22
C SER A 614 -13.54 -28.88 10.48
N SER A 615 -14.81 -28.86 10.87
CA SER A 615 -15.82 -27.87 10.44
C SER A 615 -15.70 -26.49 11.09
N ASP A 616 -14.86 -26.31 12.11
CA ASP A 616 -14.70 -25.02 12.80
C ASP A 616 -13.36 -24.32 12.50
N VAL A 617 -12.46 -24.98 11.78
CA VAL A 617 -11.37 -24.33 11.03
C VAL A 617 -11.86 -23.97 9.61
N SER A 618 -13.15 -23.66 9.47
CA SER A 618 -13.59 -22.86 8.35
C SER A 618 -13.07 -21.44 8.60
N LEU A 619 -12.01 -21.06 7.88
CA LEU A 619 -11.59 -19.67 7.69
C LEU A 619 -12.77 -18.75 7.26
N GLU A 620 -13.93 -19.32 6.90
CA GLU A 620 -15.20 -18.61 6.70
C GLU A 620 -15.79 -17.96 7.96
N LYS A 621 -15.48 -18.42 9.19
CA LYS A 621 -16.06 -17.88 10.43
C LYS A 621 -15.25 -16.76 11.09
N ALA A 622 -14.13 -16.34 10.51
CA ALA A 622 -13.28 -15.36 11.16
C ALA A 622 -12.56 -14.43 10.18
N PRO A 623 -13.11 -13.24 9.91
CA PRO A 623 -12.30 -12.04 9.87
C PRO A 623 -11.75 -11.73 11.28
N HIS A 624 -12.45 -12.11 12.36
CA HIS A 624 -12.19 -11.62 13.73
C HIS A 624 -11.82 -12.68 14.80
N GLY A 625 -11.97 -13.97 14.51
CA GLY A 625 -11.76 -15.05 15.48
C GLY A 625 -10.30 -15.45 15.69
N LEU A 626 -9.51 -15.51 14.60
CA LEU A 626 -8.07 -15.79 14.66
C LEU A 626 -7.30 -14.61 15.31
N GLN A 627 -7.72 -13.38 14.99
CA GLN A 627 -7.15 -12.11 15.47
C GLN A 627 -7.00 -12.08 17.00
N ARG A 628 -8.09 -12.11 17.77
CA ARG A 628 -8.03 -11.78 19.21
C ARG A 628 -7.20 -12.73 20.09
N ALA A 629 -7.04 -13.99 19.70
CA ALA A 629 -6.48 -15.02 20.57
C ALA A 629 -4.96 -15.18 20.45
N GLU A 630 -4.35 -14.80 19.32
CA GLU A 630 -2.96 -15.14 18.99
C GLU A 630 -1.99 -13.95 19.10
N GLY A 631 -2.47 -12.71 18.91
CA GLY A 631 -1.65 -11.50 19.08
C GLY A 631 -0.88 -11.40 20.41
N PRO A 632 -1.47 -11.74 21.58
CA PRO A 632 -0.72 -11.80 22.83
C PRO A 632 0.42 -12.83 22.81
N ALA A 633 0.20 -14.00 22.19
CA ALA A 633 1.20 -15.05 22.09
C ALA A 633 2.36 -14.64 21.17
N LEU A 634 2.07 -14.01 20.02
CA LEU A 634 3.10 -13.46 19.12
C LEU A 634 3.94 -12.37 19.78
N ARG A 635 3.31 -11.43 20.49
CA ARG A 635 4.05 -10.39 21.25
C ARG A 635 4.94 -10.98 22.33
N GLN A 636 4.50 -12.05 22.98
CA GLN A 636 5.33 -12.77 23.96
C GLN A 636 6.56 -13.41 23.31
N LEU A 637 6.41 -14.04 22.14
CA LEU A 637 7.53 -14.55 21.36
C LEU A 637 8.51 -13.43 20.96
N HIS A 638 7.99 -12.28 20.53
CA HIS A 638 8.83 -11.12 20.21
C HIS A 638 9.62 -10.62 21.42
N SER A 639 9.05 -10.65 22.63
CA SER A 639 9.78 -10.33 23.86
C SER A 639 10.94 -11.30 24.07
N TRP A 640 10.70 -12.61 23.99
CA TRP A 640 11.74 -13.62 24.15
C TRP A 640 12.85 -13.53 23.10
N LEU A 641 12.48 -13.20 21.86
CA LEU A 641 13.45 -12.96 20.79
C LEU A 641 14.27 -11.69 21.06
N LYS A 642 13.63 -10.57 21.44
CA LYS A 642 14.33 -9.30 21.74
C LYS A 642 15.30 -9.42 22.91
N GLU A 643 14.98 -10.22 23.92
CA GLU A 643 15.88 -10.48 25.06
C GLU A 643 17.19 -11.17 24.62
N ARG A 644 17.14 -11.97 23.56
CA ARG A 644 18.30 -12.72 23.04
C ARG A 644 19.05 -11.95 21.96
N ASP A 645 18.29 -11.35 21.05
CA ASP A 645 18.80 -10.61 19.93
C ASP A 645 17.81 -9.48 19.56
N PRO A 646 18.08 -8.26 20.02
CA PRO A 646 17.27 -7.09 19.68
C PRO A 646 17.20 -6.79 18.18
N SER A 647 18.16 -7.29 17.39
CA SER A 647 18.24 -7.06 15.94
C SER A 647 17.49 -8.09 15.11
N PHE A 648 16.97 -9.16 15.74
CA PHE A 648 16.29 -10.26 15.05
C PHE A 648 17.10 -10.85 13.88
N GLY A 649 18.39 -11.12 14.09
CA GLY A 649 19.27 -11.68 13.05
C GLY A 649 19.67 -10.64 12.02
N GLY A 650 19.65 -9.35 12.40
CA GLY A 650 19.91 -8.23 11.50
C GLY A 650 18.76 -7.89 10.56
N MET A 651 17.54 -8.41 10.80
CA MET A 651 16.37 -8.01 10.01
C MET A 651 16.11 -6.51 10.15
N VAL A 652 15.58 -5.93 9.08
CA VAL A 652 15.26 -4.52 9.02
C VAL A 652 13.75 -4.36 8.94
N ARG A 653 13.23 -3.50 9.80
CA ARG A 653 11.84 -3.08 9.77
C ARG A 653 11.69 -1.99 8.72
N VAL A 654 10.94 -2.28 7.67
CA VAL A 654 10.64 -1.34 6.59
C VAL A 654 9.14 -1.07 6.55
N GLN A 655 8.75 0.01 5.91
CA GLN A 655 7.36 0.41 5.77
C GLN A 655 6.98 0.41 4.30
N ASN A 656 5.97 -0.38 3.93
CA ASN A 656 5.50 -0.41 2.55
C ASN A 656 4.69 0.86 2.21
N LYS A 657 4.29 0.99 0.94
CA LYS A 657 3.50 2.13 0.43
C LYS A 657 2.14 2.29 1.12
N ARG A 658 1.60 1.23 1.73
CA ARG A 658 0.36 1.27 2.54
C ARG A 658 0.60 1.64 4.01
N GLN A 659 1.82 2.06 4.35
CA GLN A 659 2.24 2.36 5.71
C GLN A 659 2.28 1.16 6.67
N GLU A 660 2.24 -0.06 6.13
CA GLU A 660 2.33 -1.29 6.93
C GLU A 660 3.79 -1.66 7.14
N PHE A 661 4.11 -2.13 8.34
CA PHE A 661 5.46 -2.57 8.65
C PHE A 661 5.69 -4.01 8.19
N VAL A 662 6.85 -4.23 7.59
CA VAL A 662 7.31 -5.53 7.07
C VAL A 662 8.72 -5.77 7.62
N TRP A 663 9.01 -7.01 8.02
CA TRP A 663 10.35 -7.40 8.43
C TRP A 663 11.05 -8.12 7.29
N VAL A 664 12.12 -7.50 6.77
CA VAL A 664 12.84 -8.01 5.61
C VAL A 664 14.32 -8.17 5.90
N HIS A 665 14.99 -8.99 5.11
CA HIS A 665 16.45 -9.08 5.10
C HIS A 665 17.04 -7.75 4.59
N PRO A 666 18.19 -7.27 5.12
CA PRO A 666 18.82 -6.00 4.71
C PRO A 666 18.98 -5.81 3.20
N ARG A 667 19.23 -6.89 2.45
CA ARG A 667 19.34 -6.88 0.99
C ARG A 667 18.10 -6.33 0.27
N PHE A 668 16.91 -6.49 0.85
CA PHE A 668 15.65 -6.04 0.26
C PHE A 668 15.16 -4.71 0.84
N ARG A 669 16.01 -3.97 1.56
CA ARG A 669 15.62 -2.71 2.20
C ARG A 669 15.18 -1.65 1.18
N GLU A 670 15.87 -1.59 0.04
CA GLU A 670 15.67 -0.55 -0.98
C GLU A 670 14.37 -0.73 -1.77
N GLU A 671 13.73 -1.90 -1.67
CA GLU A 671 12.45 -2.23 -2.32
C GLU A 671 11.23 -1.54 -1.65
N TYR A 672 11.43 -0.80 -0.54
CA TYR A 672 10.36 -0.27 0.32
C TYR A 672 10.37 1.25 0.52
#